data_AF-E5FPW6-F1
#
_entry.id   AF-E5FPW6-F1
#
_cell.length_a   1.000
_cell.length_b   1.000
_cell.length_c   1.000
_cell.angle_alpha   90.00
_cell.angle_beta   90.00
_cell.angle_gamma   90.00
#
_symmetry.space_group_name_H-M   'P 1'
#
loop_
_entity.id
_entity.type
_entity.pdbx_description
1 polymer ?
#
loop_
_entity_poly.entity_id
_entity_poly.type
_entity_poly.pdbx_seq_one_letter_code
_entity_poly.pdbx_strand_id
1 'polypeptide(L)'
;MKKHILSLTLGSLLVSTLSAEDDGFYTSAGYQIGEAAQMVTNTKGIQQLSDHYENLSKLLTRYSTLNTLIKLSADPSAINAVRENLGASAKNLIGDKANSPAYQAVLLAINAAVGFWNVLGYATQCGGNANGQKSTSSTTIFNNEPGYRSTSITCNYNNLGIGVEGVMSIDNMKKLNEAYQILPALKKGLPALKENNGTVNVEYTYTCSGKGNNNCSKEATGVVHQDGSKTETQNIDGKQVTTTISSKVVDSGAPGNKVSYTEITNKLKGVPDSAQVLLAQASTLINTINTACPWFHVTNKSGGPQMNPTSGGLCTFKEEISTIQKMITDAQDLVNQTSVINSNEQTTPVGNNNGKPFNPFTDASFAQGMLANASAQAKMLNLSHQVGQAINPDNLTGNFKNFVTDFLATCNNKSTAGTSGTQGSAPGTVTTQTFASGCAYVGQTITNLKNSIAHFGTQAEQIQQAENIADTLVHFKSRYSELGNAYNSITTALSKVPNAQSLQNVVSKKNNPYSPQGIETNYYLNQNSYNQIQTINQELGRNPFRKVGIVSSQTNNGAMNGIGIQVGYKQFFGQKRKWGARYYGFFDYNHAFIKSSFFNSASDVWTYGFGADALYNFINDKATNFLGKNNKLSVGLFGGIALAGTSWLNSEYVNLAT
;
A
#
# COMPACT_ATOMS: atom_id res chain seq x y z
N MET A 1 -38.54 22.77 -11.70
CA MET A 1 -39.25 21.48 -11.69
C MET A 1 -40.63 21.71 -12.27
N LYS A 2 -40.98 21.06 -13.39
CA LYS A 2 -42.37 21.04 -13.87
C LYS A 2 -43.07 19.87 -13.18
N LYS A 3 -44.19 20.13 -12.52
CA LYS A 3 -44.91 19.14 -11.69
C LYS A 3 -46.18 18.71 -12.44
N HIS A 4 -46.38 17.40 -12.55
CA HIS A 4 -47.63 16.81 -13.04
C HIS A 4 -48.12 15.83 -11.98
N ILE A 5 -49.35 16.01 -11.50
CA ILE A 5 -50.02 15.10 -10.57
C ILE A 5 -51.23 14.55 -11.32
N LEU A 6 -51.36 13.23 -11.37
CA LEU A 6 -52.52 12.53 -11.92
C LEU A 6 -53.28 11.92 -10.73
N SER A 7 -54.48 12.41 -10.45
CA SER A 7 -55.35 11.85 -9.41
C SER A 7 -56.41 10.96 -10.07
N LEU A 8 -56.41 9.67 -9.75
CA LEU A 8 -57.52 8.75 -10.07
C LEU A 8 -58.21 8.38 -8.76
N THR A 9 -59.41 8.92 -8.52
CA THR A 9 -60.26 8.53 -7.40
C THR A 9 -61.07 7.28 -7.78
N LEU A 10 -60.66 6.11 -7.29
CA LEU A 10 -61.45 4.87 -7.39
C LEU A 10 -62.20 4.58 -6.09
N GLY A 11 -63.54 4.62 -6.14
CA GLY A 11 -64.42 3.92 -5.21
C GLY A 11 -64.75 4.64 -3.90
N SER A 12 -65.84 5.41 -3.88
CA SER A 12 -66.45 5.89 -2.64
C SER A 12 -67.44 4.85 -2.09
N LEU A 13 -67.19 4.35 -0.88
CA LEU A 13 -68.14 3.56 -0.11
C LEU A 13 -68.98 4.51 0.76
N LEU A 14 -69.99 5.12 0.16
CA LEU A 14 -70.91 6.02 0.86
C LEU A 14 -72.03 5.21 1.52
N VAL A 15 -71.92 4.98 2.83
CA VAL A 15 -73.02 4.45 3.64
C VAL A 15 -74.01 5.59 3.87
N SER A 16 -75.02 5.67 3.00
CA SER A 16 -76.12 6.60 3.21
C SER A 16 -77.18 5.92 4.08
N THR A 17 -77.48 6.50 5.24
CA THR A 17 -78.67 6.19 6.05
C THR A 17 -79.90 6.73 5.33
N LEU A 18 -80.25 6.13 4.19
CA LEU A 18 -81.41 6.50 3.40
C LEU A 18 -82.65 5.81 3.95
N SER A 19 -83.48 6.57 4.68
CA SER A 19 -84.92 6.29 4.71
C SER A 19 -85.43 6.56 3.30
N ALA A 20 -85.54 5.51 2.48
CA ALA A 20 -85.67 5.58 1.02
C ALA A 20 -87.13 5.75 0.52
N GLU A 21 -88.00 6.36 1.31
CA GLU A 21 -89.45 6.22 1.08
C GLU A 21 -90.15 7.46 0.55
N ASP A 22 -89.58 8.65 0.79
CA ASP A 22 -90.19 9.93 0.45
C ASP A 22 -89.28 10.85 -0.35
N ASP A 23 -89.90 11.69 -1.19
CA ASP A 23 -89.24 12.84 -1.78
C ASP A 23 -88.71 13.73 -0.67
N GLY A 24 -87.49 14.21 -0.82
CA GLY A 24 -86.92 15.03 0.23
C GLY A 24 -85.45 15.29 0.11
N PHE A 25 -85.02 16.21 0.96
CA PHE A 25 -83.61 16.49 1.15
C PHE A 25 -82.95 15.32 1.86
N TYR A 26 -81.72 15.03 1.45
CA TYR A 26 -80.87 14.07 2.13
C TYR A 26 -79.47 14.66 2.26
N THR A 27 -78.80 14.22 3.32
CA THR A 27 -77.39 14.45 3.56
C THR A 27 -76.74 13.10 3.75
N SER A 28 -75.53 12.91 3.22
CA SER A 28 -74.70 11.80 3.62
C SER A 28 -73.26 12.25 3.80
N ALA A 29 -72.61 11.67 4.80
CA ALA A 29 -71.17 11.77 4.98
C ALA A 29 -70.57 10.38 4.74
N GLY A 30 -69.36 10.33 4.21
CA GLY A 30 -68.64 9.08 4.02
C GLY A 30 -67.14 9.26 4.05
N TYR A 31 -66.45 8.15 4.18
CA TYR A 31 -64.99 8.09 4.21
C TYR A 31 -64.49 7.60 2.86
N GLN A 32 -63.48 8.27 2.31
CA GLN A 32 -62.84 7.93 1.05
C GLN A 32 -61.43 7.40 1.31
N ILE A 33 -61.07 6.35 0.59
CA ILE A 33 -59.72 5.79 0.56
C ILE A 33 -59.26 5.80 -0.90
N GLY A 34 -58.09 6.36 -1.16
CA GLY A 34 -57.48 6.41 -2.48
C GLY A 34 -55.97 6.30 -2.41
N GLU A 35 -55.31 6.45 -3.55
CA GLU A 35 -53.85 6.43 -3.66
C GLU A 35 -53.39 7.71 -4.38
N ALA A 36 -52.36 8.37 -3.85
CA ALA A 36 -51.70 9.51 -4.47
C ALA A 36 -50.26 9.14 -4.85
N ALA A 37 -49.85 9.43 -6.09
CA ALA A 37 -48.51 9.16 -6.60
C ALA A 37 -47.75 10.47 -6.87
N GLN A 38 -46.51 10.58 -6.37
CA GLN A 38 -45.60 11.69 -6.64
C GLN A 38 -44.39 11.19 -7.44
N MET A 39 -44.14 11.81 -8.59
CA MET A 39 -42.95 11.55 -9.42
C MET A 39 -41.93 12.67 -9.23
N VAL A 40 -40.70 12.32 -8.86
CA VAL A 40 -39.57 13.27 -8.74
C VAL A 40 -38.59 13.04 -9.90
N THR A 41 -38.39 14.04 -10.74
CA THR A 41 -37.43 13.99 -11.87
C THR A 41 -36.11 14.67 -11.53
N ASN A 42 -34.99 13.98 -11.74
CA ASN A 42 -33.63 14.47 -11.51
C ASN A 42 -33.00 15.03 -12.78
N THR A 43 -32.41 16.24 -12.72
CA THR A 43 -31.80 16.92 -13.87
C THR A 43 -30.30 16.66 -14.04
N LYS A 44 -29.63 15.96 -13.11
CA LYS A 44 -28.17 15.68 -13.09
C LYS A 44 -27.24 16.90 -13.16
N GLY A 45 -27.76 18.13 -13.11
CA GLY A 45 -26.99 19.35 -13.34
C GLY A 45 -25.87 19.60 -12.32
N ILE A 46 -26.11 19.37 -11.03
CA ILE A 46 -25.09 19.56 -9.98
C ILE A 46 -23.96 18.54 -10.11
N GLN A 47 -24.28 17.30 -10.49
CA GLN A 47 -23.27 16.25 -10.70
C GLN A 47 -22.41 16.58 -11.92
N GLN A 48 -23.01 16.93 -13.05
CA GLN A 48 -22.28 17.33 -14.26
C GLN A 48 -21.37 18.55 -14.00
N LEU A 49 -21.86 19.53 -13.24
CA LEU A 49 -21.08 20.69 -12.83
C LEU A 49 -19.88 20.30 -11.96
N SER A 50 -20.11 19.45 -10.95
CA SER A 50 -19.04 18.91 -10.10
C SER A 50 -17.99 18.17 -10.90
N ASP A 51 -18.40 17.31 -11.84
CA ASP A 51 -17.47 16.53 -12.66
C ASP A 51 -16.68 17.43 -13.63
N HIS A 52 -17.29 18.51 -14.14
CA HIS A 52 -16.59 19.52 -14.93
C HIS A 52 -15.55 20.29 -14.12
N TYR A 53 -15.86 20.70 -12.89
CA TYR A 53 -14.90 21.36 -11.99
C TYR A 53 -13.79 20.40 -11.51
N GLU A 54 -14.10 19.13 -11.27
CA GLU A 54 -13.11 18.12 -10.89
C GLU A 54 -12.12 17.87 -12.04
N ASN A 55 -12.63 17.72 -13.27
CA ASN A 55 -11.78 17.57 -14.45
C ASN A 55 -10.94 18.83 -14.70
N LEU A 56 -11.54 20.01 -14.59
CA LEU A 56 -10.82 21.29 -14.75
C LEU A 56 -9.73 21.46 -13.70
N SER A 57 -10.01 21.11 -12.44
CA SER A 57 -9.02 21.12 -11.35
C SER A 57 -7.83 20.21 -11.67
N LYS A 58 -8.08 18.95 -12.09
CA LYS A 58 -7.01 18.01 -12.48
C LYS A 58 -6.15 18.54 -13.64
N LEU A 59 -6.78 19.10 -14.67
CA LEU A 59 -6.09 19.69 -15.82
C LEU A 59 -5.23 20.89 -15.40
N LEU A 60 -5.77 21.80 -14.59
CA LEU A 60 -5.06 22.98 -14.10
C LEU A 60 -3.87 22.62 -13.21
N THR A 61 -4.01 21.62 -12.33
CA THR A 61 -2.91 21.13 -11.52
C THR A 61 -1.79 20.55 -12.40
N ARG A 62 -2.12 19.68 -13.36
CA ARG A 62 -1.13 19.15 -14.32
C ARG A 62 -0.44 20.26 -15.11
N TYR A 63 -1.21 21.24 -15.60
CA TYR A 63 -0.68 22.39 -16.32
C TYR A 63 0.25 23.26 -15.44
N SER A 64 -0.12 23.51 -14.18
CA SER A 64 0.69 24.27 -13.25
C SER A 64 2.05 23.61 -12.98
N THR A 65 2.03 22.29 -12.71
CA THR A 65 3.25 21.48 -12.54
C THR A 65 4.11 21.51 -13.80
N LEU A 66 3.53 21.23 -14.97
CA LEU A 66 4.27 21.18 -16.23
C LEU A 66 4.83 22.56 -16.62
N ASN A 67 4.07 23.64 -16.42
CA ASN A 67 4.53 25.01 -16.66
C ASN A 67 5.71 25.37 -15.75
N THR A 68 5.64 25.00 -14.47
CA THR A 68 6.73 25.19 -13.52
C THR A 68 7.98 24.39 -13.94
N LEU A 69 7.82 23.13 -14.32
CA LEU A 69 8.93 22.29 -14.80
C LEU A 69 9.60 22.85 -16.05
N ILE A 70 8.83 23.34 -17.03
CA ILE A 70 9.37 23.98 -18.23
C ILE A 70 10.16 25.25 -17.88
N LYS A 71 9.66 26.08 -16.95
CA LYS A 71 10.38 27.28 -16.49
C LYS A 71 11.69 26.93 -15.80
N LEU A 72 11.66 25.99 -14.85
CA LEU A 72 12.86 25.53 -14.14
C LEU A 72 13.87 24.90 -15.11
N SER A 73 13.40 24.13 -16.09
CA SER A 73 14.24 23.50 -17.12
C SER A 73 14.79 24.50 -18.15
N ALA A 74 14.29 25.74 -18.17
CA ALA A 74 14.83 26.81 -18.99
C ALA A 74 15.74 27.76 -18.20
N ASP A 75 15.92 27.55 -16.90
CA ASP A 75 16.72 28.41 -16.02
C ASP A 75 18.00 27.68 -15.55
N PRO A 76 19.17 28.03 -16.10
CA PRO A 76 20.44 27.42 -15.69
C PRO A 76 20.73 27.55 -14.20
N SER A 77 20.28 28.62 -13.54
CA SER A 77 20.53 28.81 -12.11
C SER A 77 19.75 27.79 -11.27
N ALA A 78 18.48 27.55 -11.62
CA ALA A 78 17.66 26.52 -11.02
C ALA A 78 18.21 25.12 -11.30
N ILE A 79 18.63 24.84 -12.54
CA ILE A 79 19.23 23.55 -12.90
C ILE A 79 20.52 23.31 -12.10
N ASN A 80 21.38 24.31 -11.97
CA ASN A 80 22.63 24.19 -11.20
C ASN A 80 22.37 23.95 -9.71
N ALA A 81 21.41 24.65 -9.09
CA ALA A 81 21.03 24.40 -7.70
C ALA A 81 20.51 22.97 -7.49
N VAL A 82 19.72 22.45 -8.45
CA VAL A 82 19.21 21.07 -8.40
C VAL A 82 20.33 20.05 -8.62
N ARG A 83 21.29 20.31 -9.51
CA ARG A 83 22.49 19.48 -9.70
C ARG A 83 23.38 19.44 -8.46
N GLU A 84 23.53 20.57 -7.77
CA GLU A 84 24.26 20.65 -6.51
C GLU A 84 23.59 19.80 -5.41
N ASN A 85 22.28 19.93 -5.23
CA ASN A 85 21.50 19.09 -4.32
C ASN A 85 21.60 17.60 -4.68
N LEU A 86 21.58 17.27 -5.99
CA LEU A 86 21.75 15.90 -6.46
C LEU A 86 23.15 15.35 -6.17
N GLY A 87 24.19 16.18 -6.27
CA GLY A 87 25.55 15.83 -5.89
C GLY A 87 25.72 15.65 -4.37
N ALA A 88 25.05 16.47 -3.56
CA ALA A 88 25.06 16.35 -2.10
C ALA A 88 24.33 15.07 -1.63
N SER A 89 23.15 14.79 -2.19
CA SER A 89 22.40 13.56 -1.91
C SER A 89 23.17 12.30 -2.34
N ALA A 90 23.87 12.34 -3.48
CA ALA A 90 24.79 11.26 -3.88
C ALA A 90 25.84 11.00 -2.79
N LYS A 91 26.55 12.05 -2.33
CA LYS A 91 27.55 11.92 -1.26
C LYS A 91 26.97 11.33 0.01
N ASN A 92 25.76 11.72 0.41
CA ASN A 92 25.10 11.16 1.58
C ASN A 92 24.71 9.68 1.37
N LEU A 93 24.29 9.27 0.17
CA LEU A 93 23.94 7.87 -0.10
C LEU A 93 25.16 6.95 -0.15
N ILE A 94 26.20 7.33 -0.89
CA ILE A 94 27.34 6.43 -1.15
C ILE A 94 28.57 6.71 -0.30
N GLY A 95 28.68 7.90 0.28
CA GLY A 95 29.82 8.35 1.07
C GLY A 95 29.64 8.28 2.58
N ASP A 96 28.41 8.40 3.08
CA ASP A 96 28.11 8.33 4.51
C ASP A 96 27.79 6.89 4.96
N LYS A 97 27.80 6.70 6.30
CA LYS A 97 27.46 5.43 6.95
C LYS A 97 26.16 5.54 7.76
N ALA A 98 26.20 6.30 8.85
CA ALA A 98 25.09 6.39 9.81
C ALA A 98 23.82 6.99 9.17
N ASN A 99 23.98 8.06 8.38
CA ASN A 99 22.88 8.80 7.78
C ASN A 99 22.48 8.29 6.39
N SER A 100 23.16 7.27 5.87
CA SER A 100 22.88 6.70 4.55
C SER A 100 21.88 5.56 4.65
N PRO A 101 20.65 5.69 4.08
CA PRO A 101 19.73 4.56 3.96
C PRO A 101 20.33 3.38 3.22
N ALA A 102 21.13 3.66 2.20
CA ALA A 102 21.79 2.66 1.38
C ALA A 102 22.79 1.82 2.18
N TYR A 103 23.63 2.48 3.00
CA TYR A 103 24.55 1.79 3.91
C TYR A 103 23.80 0.96 4.95
N GLN A 104 22.76 1.51 5.58
CA GLN A 104 22.00 0.79 6.60
C GLN A 104 21.29 -0.44 6.01
N ALA A 105 20.78 -0.36 4.78
CA ALA A 105 20.17 -1.49 4.09
C ALA A 105 21.18 -2.61 3.78
N VAL A 106 22.35 -2.28 3.24
CA VAL A 106 23.43 -3.26 3.02
C VAL A 106 23.85 -3.93 4.32
N LEU A 107 24.06 -3.13 5.37
CA LEU A 107 24.42 -3.63 6.69
C LEU A 107 23.33 -4.56 7.26
N LEU A 108 22.06 -4.22 7.08
CA LEU A 108 20.93 -5.01 7.55
C LEU A 108 20.85 -6.38 6.86
N ALA A 109 21.02 -6.42 5.54
CA ALA A 109 21.02 -7.67 4.78
C ALA A 109 22.16 -8.62 5.24
N ILE A 110 23.36 -8.08 5.44
CA ILE A 110 24.50 -8.86 5.95
C ILE A 110 24.24 -9.35 7.39
N ASN A 111 23.79 -8.45 8.26
CA ASN A 111 23.51 -8.76 9.66
C ASN A 111 22.41 -9.81 9.82
N ALA A 112 21.40 -9.79 8.94
CA ALA A 112 20.33 -10.79 8.95
C ALA A 112 20.87 -12.19 8.59
N ALA A 113 21.76 -12.31 7.59
CA ALA A 113 22.38 -13.59 7.23
C ALA A 113 23.28 -14.14 8.34
N VAL A 114 24.14 -13.29 8.93
CA VAL A 114 24.99 -13.66 10.06
C VAL A 114 24.14 -14.05 11.28
N GLY A 115 23.11 -13.26 11.57
CA GLY A 115 22.21 -13.51 12.68
C GLY A 115 21.45 -14.82 12.54
N PHE A 116 21.01 -15.16 11.33
CA PHE A 116 20.35 -16.43 11.05
C PHE A 116 21.23 -17.64 11.43
N TRP A 117 22.52 -17.60 11.05
CA TRP A 117 23.47 -18.64 11.44
C TRP A 117 23.75 -18.66 12.95
N ASN A 118 23.84 -17.49 13.60
CA ASN A 118 24.00 -17.42 15.06
C ASN A 118 22.82 -18.04 15.83
N VAL A 119 21.61 -17.91 15.29
CA VAL A 119 20.41 -18.52 15.88
C VAL A 119 20.43 -20.04 15.75
N LEU A 120 20.76 -20.60 14.57
CA LEU A 120 20.52 -22.01 14.25
C LEU A 120 21.79 -22.90 14.18
N GLY A 121 22.98 -22.31 14.08
CA GLY A 121 24.24 -23.04 13.88
C GLY A 121 24.51 -24.10 14.95
N TYR A 122 24.25 -23.78 16.23
CA TYR A 122 24.45 -24.72 17.34
C TYR A 122 23.57 -25.99 17.27
N ALA A 123 22.41 -25.88 16.63
CA ALA A 123 21.40 -26.93 16.55
C ALA A 123 21.53 -27.78 15.28
N THR A 124 22.41 -27.34 14.37
CA THR A 124 22.60 -27.92 13.05
C THR A 124 23.51 -29.14 13.13
N GLN A 125 23.10 -30.25 12.52
CA GLN A 125 23.93 -31.45 12.47
C GLN A 125 24.97 -31.35 11.35
N CYS A 126 26.23 -31.56 11.69
CA CYS A 126 27.33 -31.63 10.74
C CYS A 126 28.30 -32.77 11.09
N GLY A 127 28.97 -33.35 10.10
CA GLY A 127 29.79 -34.53 10.29
C GLY A 127 30.22 -35.18 8.98
N GLY A 128 30.78 -36.39 9.10
CA GLY A 128 31.33 -37.11 7.96
C GLY A 128 32.83 -36.86 7.74
N ASN A 129 33.27 -37.32 6.58
CA ASN A 129 34.61 -37.25 6.04
C ASN A 129 34.63 -36.41 4.76
N ALA A 130 35.82 -36.12 4.25
CA ALA A 130 36.03 -35.35 3.03
C ALA A 130 35.22 -35.94 1.85
N ASN A 131 34.79 -35.09 0.92
CA ASN A 131 33.95 -35.45 -0.22
C ASN A 131 32.55 -35.93 0.17
N GLY A 132 32.01 -35.40 1.28
CA GLY A 132 30.68 -35.73 1.78
C GLY A 132 30.47 -37.20 2.16
N GLN A 133 31.54 -37.92 2.54
CA GLN A 133 31.46 -39.33 2.89
C GLN A 133 31.01 -39.53 4.34
N LYS A 134 30.34 -40.66 4.59
CA LYS A 134 29.99 -41.10 5.94
C LYS A 134 31.25 -41.43 6.75
N SER A 135 31.25 -41.06 8.03
CA SER A 135 32.35 -41.36 8.96
C SER A 135 31.94 -42.35 10.04
N THR A 136 32.91 -43.09 10.58
CA THR A 136 32.69 -44.02 11.71
C THR A 136 32.97 -43.37 13.06
N SER A 137 34.04 -42.57 13.14
CA SER A 137 34.52 -41.95 14.39
C SER A 137 35.29 -40.64 14.14
N SER A 138 34.79 -39.80 13.23
CA SER A 138 35.39 -38.50 12.90
C SER A 138 34.76 -37.40 13.75
N THR A 139 35.61 -36.54 14.31
CA THR A 139 35.21 -35.31 15.00
C THR A 139 35.98 -34.15 14.38
N THR A 140 35.27 -33.21 13.77
CA THR A 140 35.85 -31.98 13.21
C THR A 140 35.26 -30.77 13.91
N ILE A 141 36.09 -29.88 14.45
CA ILE A 141 35.64 -28.74 15.27
C ILE A 141 36.04 -27.44 14.58
N PHE A 142 35.07 -26.56 14.33
CA PHE A 142 35.29 -25.24 13.76
C PHE A 142 35.29 -24.20 14.86
N ASN A 143 36.37 -23.42 14.98
CA ASN A 143 36.52 -22.40 16.03
C ASN A 143 35.92 -21.06 15.60
N ASN A 144 35.60 -20.22 16.58
CA ASN A 144 34.90 -18.94 16.41
C ASN A 144 33.54 -19.11 15.70
N GLU A 145 32.78 -20.11 16.12
CA GLU A 145 31.45 -20.47 15.61
C GLU A 145 30.45 -20.54 16.78
N PRO A 146 29.15 -20.20 16.58
CA PRO A 146 28.16 -20.06 17.63
C PRO A 146 27.63 -21.43 18.09
N GLY A 147 28.48 -22.23 18.74
CA GLY A 147 28.16 -23.55 19.25
C GLY A 147 27.38 -23.54 20.57
N TYR A 148 26.78 -24.69 20.92
CA TYR A 148 26.02 -24.81 22.16
C TYR A 148 26.94 -24.63 23.37
N ARG A 149 26.77 -23.53 24.11
CA ARG A 149 27.62 -23.16 25.25
C ARG A 149 29.12 -23.15 24.93
N SER A 150 29.48 -22.88 23.67
CA SER A 150 30.83 -22.99 23.13
C SER A 150 31.09 -21.86 22.13
N THR A 151 32.36 -21.54 21.91
CA THR A 151 32.81 -20.69 20.80
C THR A 151 33.25 -21.51 19.58
N SER A 152 32.85 -22.78 19.54
CA SER A 152 33.18 -23.69 18.44
C SER A 152 31.98 -24.61 18.16
N ILE A 153 31.72 -24.88 16.88
CA ILE A 153 30.76 -25.91 16.43
C ILE A 153 31.51 -27.23 16.25
N THR A 154 30.97 -28.30 16.84
CA THR A 154 31.54 -29.65 16.77
C THR A 154 30.74 -30.50 15.80
N CYS A 155 31.38 -30.92 14.71
CA CYS A 155 30.83 -31.83 13.72
C CYS A 155 31.29 -33.27 14.00
N ASN A 156 30.47 -34.02 14.73
CA ASN A 156 30.77 -35.39 15.18
C ASN A 156 29.64 -36.39 14.92
N TYR A 157 28.70 -36.05 14.03
CA TYR A 157 27.62 -36.95 13.64
C TYR A 157 28.18 -38.06 12.75
N ASN A 158 28.44 -39.20 13.37
CA ASN A 158 28.99 -40.40 12.76
C ASN A 158 27.90 -41.41 12.44
N ASN A 159 28.17 -42.27 11.48
CA ASN A 159 27.28 -43.34 11.07
C ASN A 159 25.89 -42.91 10.56
N LEU A 160 25.73 -41.65 10.15
CA LEU A 160 24.53 -41.09 9.53
C LEU A 160 24.74 -40.72 8.05
N GLY A 161 23.64 -40.55 7.30
CA GLY A 161 23.68 -40.09 5.91
C GLY A 161 24.02 -38.60 5.81
N ILE A 162 24.87 -38.26 4.85
CA ILE A 162 25.26 -36.87 4.54
C ILE A 162 24.32 -36.33 3.46
N GLY A 163 23.77 -35.12 3.64
CA GLY A 163 22.94 -34.46 2.62
C GLY A 163 21.69 -33.76 3.17
N VAL A 164 20.73 -33.53 2.27
CA VAL A 164 19.46 -32.84 2.53
C VAL A 164 18.64 -33.57 3.58
N GLU A 165 18.13 -32.82 4.55
CA GLU A 165 17.45 -33.32 5.76
C GLU A 165 18.27 -34.37 6.54
N GLY A 166 19.59 -34.36 6.36
CA GLY A 166 20.55 -35.22 7.02
C GLY A 166 21.71 -34.43 7.60
N VAL A 167 22.89 -35.03 7.67
CA VAL A 167 24.06 -34.37 8.26
C VAL A 167 24.72 -33.45 7.22
N MET A 168 25.03 -32.20 7.58
CA MET A 168 25.82 -31.30 6.73
C MET A 168 27.22 -31.89 6.52
N SER A 169 27.65 -31.97 5.26
CA SER A 169 29.02 -32.37 4.93
C SER A 169 30.03 -31.37 5.48
N ILE A 170 31.23 -31.86 5.83
CA ILE A 170 32.34 -30.98 6.23
C ILE A 170 32.75 -30.01 5.12
N ASP A 171 32.58 -30.38 3.85
CA ASP A 171 32.87 -29.49 2.71
C ASP A 171 31.91 -28.30 2.67
N ASN A 172 30.61 -28.52 2.93
CA ASN A 172 29.64 -27.42 3.04
C ASN A 172 29.90 -26.59 4.30
N MET A 173 30.26 -27.23 5.42
CA MET A 173 30.61 -26.50 6.65
C MET A 173 31.87 -25.65 6.47
N LYS A 174 32.89 -26.10 5.73
CA LYS A 174 34.07 -25.29 5.39
C LYS A 174 33.70 -24.04 4.58
N LYS A 175 32.87 -24.20 3.54
CA LYS A 175 32.36 -23.08 2.72
C LYS A 175 31.57 -22.10 3.56
N LEU A 176 30.68 -22.62 4.41
CA LEU A 176 29.87 -21.82 5.33
C LEU A 176 30.75 -21.05 6.30
N ASN A 177 31.67 -21.75 6.99
CA ASN A 177 32.58 -21.15 7.95
C ASN A 177 33.46 -20.09 7.30
N GLU A 178 34.08 -20.32 6.14
CA GLU A 178 34.88 -19.29 5.47
C GLU A 178 34.08 -17.99 5.24
N ALA A 179 32.87 -18.11 4.67
CA ALA A 179 31.98 -16.96 4.50
C ALA A 179 31.64 -16.31 5.85
N TYR A 180 31.28 -17.12 6.85
CA TYR A 180 30.95 -16.66 8.19
C TYR A 180 32.15 -16.04 8.93
N GLN A 181 33.41 -16.37 8.62
CA GLN A 181 34.59 -15.75 9.24
C GLN A 181 34.99 -14.45 8.54
N ILE A 182 34.68 -14.32 7.24
CA ILE A 182 34.89 -13.08 6.49
C ILE A 182 33.88 -12.01 6.90
N LEU A 183 32.61 -12.36 7.12
CA LEU A 183 31.56 -11.39 7.44
C LEU A 183 31.81 -10.60 8.76
N PRO A 184 32.33 -11.19 9.85
CA PRO A 184 32.80 -10.52 11.06
C PRO A 184 34.01 -9.61 10.85
N ALA A 185 34.60 -9.50 9.66
CA ALA A 185 35.45 -8.35 9.32
C ALA A 185 34.73 -7.01 9.56
N LEU A 186 33.39 -7.01 9.63
CA LEU A 186 32.54 -5.97 10.20
C LEU A 186 32.91 -5.51 11.62
N LYS A 187 33.75 -6.24 12.37
CA LYS A 187 34.38 -5.74 13.61
C LYS A 187 35.10 -4.40 13.39
N LYS A 188 35.66 -4.20 12.20
CA LYS A 188 36.29 -2.93 11.79
C LYS A 188 35.28 -1.90 11.25
N GLY A 189 34.04 -2.32 11.01
CA GLY A 189 32.96 -1.55 10.40
C GLY A 189 32.96 -1.63 8.88
N LEU A 190 31.79 -1.85 8.28
CA LEU A 190 31.59 -1.79 6.82
C LEU A 190 32.10 -0.43 6.30
N PRO A 191 32.89 -0.37 5.21
CA PRO A 191 33.27 0.90 4.60
C PRO A 191 32.05 1.57 3.92
N ALA A 192 32.17 2.85 3.59
CA ALA A 192 31.11 3.52 2.82
C ALA A 192 30.99 2.89 1.42
N LEU A 193 29.82 2.98 0.78
CA LEU A 193 29.56 2.28 -0.49
C LEU A 193 30.49 2.69 -1.64
N LYS A 194 30.99 3.93 -1.63
CA LYS A 194 31.99 4.41 -2.61
C LYS A 194 33.36 3.75 -2.45
N GLU A 195 33.68 3.22 -1.28
CA GLU A 195 34.99 2.63 -0.97
C GLU A 195 34.99 1.15 -1.37
N ASN A 196 35.57 0.84 -2.54
CA ASN A 196 35.58 -0.50 -3.13
C ASN A 196 36.96 -1.21 -3.09
N ASN A 197 37.98 -0.52 -2.57
CA ASN A 197 39.38 -0.98 -2.59
C ASN A 197 39.96 -1.36 -1.24
N GLY A 198 39.17 -1.27 -0.17
CA GLY A 198 39.57 -1.71 1.16
C GLY A 198 39.86 -3.21 1.19
N THR A 199 40.68 -3.61 2.16
CA THR A 199 40.99 -5.02 2.41
C THR A 199 41.15 -5.31 3.90
N VAL A 200 40.89 -6.55 4.27
CA VAL A 200 41.01 -7.08 5.62
C VAL A 200 41.77 -8.41 5.59
N ASN A 201 42.45 -8.72 6.70
CA ASN A 201 43.05 -10.03 6.91
C ASN A 201 42.12 -10.85 7.79
N VAL A 202 41.86 -12.09 7.39
CA VAL A 202 40.98 -13.02 8.10
C VAL A 202 41.81 -14.24 8.49
N GLU A 203 41.66 -14.68 9.73
CA GLU A 203 42.30 -15.88 10.25
C GLU A 203 41.26 -16.73 10.96
N TYR A 204 41.19 -18.01 10.60
CA TYR A 204 40.29 -18.96 11.24
C TYR A 204 40.91 -20.35 11.32
N THR A 205 40.46 -21.12 12.31
CA THR A 205 41.02 -22.45 12.61
C THR A 205 39.95 -23.51 12.74
N TYR A 206 40.29 -24.74 12.38
CA TYR A 206 39.48 -25.93 12.66
C TYR A 206 40.38 -27.12 12.99
N THR A 207 39.87 -28.07 13.77
CA THR A 207 40.63 -29.26 14.18
C THR A 207 39.95 -30.54 13.75
N CYS A 208 40.74 -31.59 13.51
CA CYS A 208 40.27 -32.93 13.20
C CYS A 208 40.86 -33.94 14.18
N SER A 209 39.99 -34.78 14.76
CA SER A 209 40.37 -35.89 15.62
C SER A 209 39.52 -37.13 15.33
N GLY A 210 39.95 -38.26 15.86
CA GLY A 210 39.26 -39.55 15.73
C GLY A 210 39.74 -40.40 14.55
N LYS A 211 39.67 -41.73 14.73
CA LYS A 211 40.22 -42.70 13.75
C LYS A 211 39.50 -42.57 12.42
N GLY A 212 40.26 -42.44 11.33
CA GLY A 212 39.73 -42.35 9.97
C GLY A 212 39.22 -40.95 9.57
N ASN A 213 39.43 -39.93 10.39
CA ASN A 213 39.10 -38.55 10.03
C ASN A 213 40.10 -38.00 9.01
N ASN A 214 39.64 -37.82 7.76
CA ASN A 214 40.45 -37.31 6.65
C ASN A 214 40.14 -35.84 6.30
N ASN A 215 39.35 -35.13 7.09
CA ASN A 215 38.95 -33.74 6.79
C ASN A 215 40.12 -32.74 6.87
N CYS A 216 41.21 -33.12 7.54
CA CYS A 216 42.45 -32.36 7.66
C CYS A 216 43.64 -33.07 6.97
N SER A 217 43.38 -34.06 6.11
CA SER A 217 44.45 -34.80 5.42
C SER A 217 45.13 -33.94 4.34
N LYS A 218 46.23 -34.46 3.78
CA LYS A 218 46.92 -33.85 2.64
C LYS A 218 45.98 -33.67 1.44
N GLU A 219 45.12 -34.63 1.18
CA GLU A 219 44.16 -34.60 0.06
C GLU A 219 43.09 -33.52 0.29
N ALA A 220 42.68 -33.30 1.55
CA ALA A 220 41.66 -32.31 1.90
C ALA A 220 42.21 -30.88 2.05
N THR A 221 43.51 -30.73 2.36
CA THR A 221 44.12 -29.42 2.68
C THR A 221 45.21 -29.00 1.68
N GLY A 222 45.78 -29.93 0.93
CA GLY A 222 46.94 -29.72 0.06
C GLY A 222 48.29 -29.58 0.79
N VAL A 223 48.32 -29.62 2.13
CA VAL A 223 49.55 -29.46 2.91
C VAL A 223 50.33 -30.78 2.90
N VAL A 224 51.54 -30.76 2.33
CA VAL A 224 52.32 -31.99 2.03
C VAL A 224 53.04 -32.55 3.27
N HIS A 225 53.55 -31.68 4.14
CA HIS A 225 54.34 -32.05 5.30
C HIS A 225 53.49 -31.99 6.59
N GLN A 226 53.71 -32.93 7.51
CA GLN A 226 53.26 -32.77 8.89
C GLN A 226 53.93 -31.54 9.49
N ASP A 227 53.17 -30.72 10.22
CA ASP A 227 53.61 -29.41 10.72
C ASP A 227 54.06 -28.43 9.60
N GLY A 228 53.49 -28.59 8.41
CA GLY A 228 53.80 -27.78 7.23
C GLY A 228 52.80 -26.66 6.96
N SER A 229 53.13 -25.83 5.96
CA SER A 229 52.22 -24.84 5.41
C SER A 229 52.27 -24.85 3.89
N LYS A 230 51.16 -24.51 3.25
CA LYS A 230 51.11 -24.15 1.83
C LYS A 230 50.56 -22.73 1.68
N THR A 231 50.95 -22.07 0.61
CA THR A 231 50.36 -20.80 0.21
C THR A 231 49.77 -20.96 -1.18
N GLU A 232 48.52 -20.53 -1.34
CA GLU A 232 47.83 -20.51 -2.61
C GLU A 232 47.15 -19.17 -2.84
N THR A 233 46.83 -18.89 -4.10
CA THR A 233 46.09 -17.68 -4.47
C THR A 233 44.67 -18.06 -4.79
N GLN A 234 43.71 -17.49 -4.06
CA GLN A 234 42.28 -17.65 -4.28
C GLN A 234 41.75 -16.38 -4.96
N ASN A 235 40.81 -16.54 -5.88
CA ASN A 235 40.11 -15.40 -6.46
C ASN A 235 38.82 -15.14 -5.66
N ILE A 236 38.71 -13.95 -5.05
CA ILE A 236 37.49 -13.47 -4.38
C ILE A 236 37.07 -12.18 -5.08
N ASP A 237 35.94 -12.23 -5.80
CA ASP A 237 35.36 -11.11 -6.57
C ASP A 237 36.33 -10.43 -7.55
N GLY A 238 37.08 -11.24 -8.30
CA GLY A 238 38.07 -10.74 -9.28
C GLY A 238 39.38 -10.25 -8.66
N LYS A 239 39.51 -10.26 -7.31
CA LYS A 239 40.75 -9.91 -6.60
C LYS A 239 41.49 -11.15 -6.13
N GLN A 240 42.81 -11.15 -6.32
CA GLN A 240 43.69 -12.20 -5.84
C GLN A 240 43.93 -12.05 -4.34
N VAL A 241 43.48 -13.05 -3.57
CA VAL A 241 43.68 -13.16 -2.12
C VAL A 241 44.72 -14.22 -1.87
N THR A 242 45.74 -13.90 -1.07
CA THR A 242 46.76 -14.87 -0.68
C THR A 242 46.26 -15.65 0.53
N THR A 243 46.10 -16.95 0.38
CA THR A 243 45.64 -17.86 1.44
C THR A 243 46.80 -18.76 1.87
N THR A 244 47.22 -18.63 3.12
CA THR A 244 48.19 -19.53 3.74
C THR A 244 47.46 -20.52 4.62
N ILE A 245 47.62 -21.81 4.32
CA ILE A 245 47.03 -22.93 5.06
C ILE A 245 48.16 -23.66 5.78
N SER A 246 48.12 -23.63 7.11
CA SER A 246 49.07 -24.33 7.98
C SER A 246 48.38 -25.53 8.61
N SER A 247 49.09 -26.65 8.69
CA SER A 247 48.65 -27.86 9.38
C SER A 247 49.60 -28.15 10.52
N LYS A 248 49.07 -28.43 11.72
CA LYS A 248 49.85 -28.77 12.91
C LYS A 248 49.27 -30.00 13.59
N VAL A 249 50.09 -31.00 13.88
CA VAL A 249 49.66 -32.18 14.64
C VAL A 249 49.99 -31.98 16.11
N VAL A 250 48.99 -32.17 16.98
CA VAL A 250 49.16 -32.08 18.43
C VAL A 250 48.88 -33.46 19.02
N ASP A 251 49.90 -34.05 19.66
CA ASP A 251 49.78 -35.39 20.22
C ASP A 251 49.05 -35.40 21.58
N SER A 252 48.40 -36.52 21.91
CA SER A 252 47.75 -36.77 23.18
C SER A 252 48.67 -36.66 24.40
N GLY A 253 49.97 -36.89 24.25
CA GLY A 253 50.98 -36.74 25.29
C GLY A 253 51.49 -35.30 25.48
N ALA A 254 51.04 -34.34 24.66
CA ALA A 254 51.42 -32.95 24.82
C ALA A 254 50.77 -32.32 26.08
N PRO A 255 51.44 -31.38 26.78
CA PRO A 255 50.91 -30.76 27.99
C PRO A 255 49.52 -30.14 27.78
N GLY A 256 48.55 -30.58 28.59
CA GLY A 256 47.18 -30.08 28.53
C GLY A 256 46.27 -30.73 27.48
N ASN A 257 46.78 -31.70 26.69
CA ASN A 257 45.99 -32.41 25.69
C ASN A 257 45.50 -33.77 26.21
N LYS A 258 44.36 -34.26 25.69
CA LYS A 258 43.78 -35.57 26.03
C LYS A 258 43.68 -36.52 24.83
N VAL A 259 43.68 -36.00 23.60
CA VAL A 259 43.54 -36.78 22.36
C VAL A 259 44.42 -36.18 21.27
N SER A 260 45.02 -37.00 20.41
CA SER A 260 45.78 -36.47 19.27
C SER A 260 44.83 -35.85 18.24
N TYR A 261 45.16 -34.67 17.74
CA TYR A 261 44.37 -33.96 16.72
C TYR A 261 45.27 -33.20 15.74
N THR A 262 44.72 -32.92 14.56
CA THR A 262 45.34 -32.03 13.56
C THR A 262 44.61 -30.70 13.58
N GLU A 263 45.34 -29.60 13.75
CA GLU A 263 44.84 -28.23 13.65
C GLU A 263 45.18 -27.65 12.29
N ILE A 264 44.18 -27.07 11.63
CA ILE A 264 44.35 -26.33 10.39
C ILE A 264 44.10 -24.84 10.67
N THR A 265 45.04 -24.01 10.26
CA THR A 265 44.95 -22.55 10.34
C THR A 265 44.94 -21.97 8.94
N ASN A 266 43.89 -21.22 8.61
CA ASN A 266 43.72 -20.55 7.32
C ASN A 266 43.90 -19.05 7.53
N LYS A 267 44.89 -18.46 6.86
CA LYS A 267 45.17 -17.02 6.90
C LYS A 267 44.95 -16.44 5.51
N LEU A 268 43.88 -15.68 5.36
CA LEU A 268 43.53 -14.99 4.12
C LEU A 268 44.01 -13.54 4.24
N LYS A 269 44.96 -13.15 3.41
CA LYS A 269 45.53 -11.80 3.39
C LYS A 269 44.99 -11.01 2.21
N GLY A 270 44.50 -9.80 2.49
CA GLY A 270 43.99 -8.90 1.46
C GLY A 270 42.58 -9.24 0.97
N VAL A 271 41.73 -9.80 1.84
CA VAL A 271 40.32 -10.08 1.51
C VAL A 271 39.62 -8.75 1.25
N PRO A 272 38.95 -8.55 0.10
CA PRO A 272 38.22 -7.32 -0.17
C PRO A 272 37.05 -7.13 0.81
N ASP A 273 36.83 -5.92 1.30
CA ASP A 273 35.77 -5.59 2.27
C ASP A 273 34.68 -4.67 1.72
N SER A 274 34.59 -4.57 0.38
CA SER A 274 33.54 -3.79 -0.28
C SER A 274 32.15 -4.35 0.02
N ALA A 275 31.13 -3.49 -0.03
CA ALA A 275 29.74 -3.88 0.15
C ALA A 275 29.33 -5.05 -0.77
N GLN A 276 29.78 -5.03 -2.03
CA GLN A 276 29.49 -6.08 -3.00
C GLN A 276 30.05 -7.44 -2.58
N VAL A 277 31.31 -7.47 -2.13
CA VAL A 277 32.00 -8.70 -1.71
C VAL A 277 31.34 -9.27 -0.46
N LEU A 278 31.04 -8.43 0.52
CA LEU A 278 30.42 -8.87 1.77
C LEU A 278 28.98 -9.36 1.55
N LEU A 279 28.22 -8.76 0.64
CA LEU A 279 26.92 -9.28 0.21
C LEU A 279 27.06 -10.63 -0.51
N ALA A 280 28.10 -10.84 -1.32
CA ALA A 280 28.37 -12.13 -1.94
C ALA A 280 28.73 -13.21 -0.90
N GLN A 281 29.47 -12.85 0.16
CA GLN A 281 29.73 -13.76 1.27
C GLN A 281 28.45 -14.07 2.07
N ALA A 282 27.60 -13.08 2.34
CA ALA A 282 26.29 -13.28 2.98
C ALA A 282 25.39 -14.19 2.12
N SER A 283 25.41 -14.00 0.80
CA SER A 283 24.72 -14.86 -0.17
C SER A 283 25.25 -16.29 -0.12
N THR A 284 26.58 -16.46 -0.08
CA THR A 284 27.24 -17.78 0.04
C THR A 284 26.84 -18.49 1.33
N LEU A 285 26.82 -17.77 2.45
CA LEU A 285 26.38 -18.28 3.76
C LEU A 285 24.95 -18.80 3.70
N ILE A 286 23.98 -17.96 3.32
CA ILE A 286 22.56 -18.34 3.33
C ILE A 286 22.23 -19.41 2.28
N ASN A 287 22.84 -19.34 1.09
CA ASN A 287 22.59 -20.31 0.02
C ASN A 287 23.22 -21.67 0.33
N THR A 288 24.36 -21.71 1.02
CA THR A 288 24.96 -22.98 1.48
C THR A 288 24.05 -23.64 2.49
N ILE A 289 23.49 -22.88 3.45
CA ILE A 289 22.52 -23.40 4.42
C ILE A 289 21.28 -23.94 3.70
N ASN A 290 20.70 -23.17 2.78
CA ASN A 290 19.49 -23.56 2.07
C ASN A 290 19.70 -24.80 1.19
N THR A 291 20.81 -24.85 0.44
CA THR A 291 21.11 -25.94 -0.49
C THR A 291 21.50 -27.22 0.24
N ALA A 292 22.29 -27.11 1.32
CA ALA A 292 22.65 -28.26 2.13
C ALA A 292 21.45 -28.80 2.92
N CYS A 293 20.52 -27.91 3.32
CA CYS A 293 19.34 -28.20 4.12
C CYS A 293 19.58 -29.25 5.22
N PRO A 294 20.57 -29.07 6.10
CA PRO A 294 20.90 -30.08 7.10
C PRO A 294 19.78 -30.22 8.14
N TRP A 295 19.70 -31.39 8.74
CA TRP A 295 18.86 -31.65 9.89
C TRP A 295 19.28 -30.77 11.07
N PHE A 296 18.31 -30.17 11.74
CA PHE A 296 18.51 -29.45 12.98
C PHE A 296 17.56 -29.96 14.07
N HIS A 297 17.96 -29.79 15.32
CA HIS A 297 17.10 -30.05 16.47
C HIS A 297 17.39 -29.04 17.59
N VAL A 298 16.36 -28.33 18.02
CA VAL A 298 16.41 -27.39 19.14
C VAL A 298 15.58 -27.90 20.31
N THR A 299 16.02 -27.57 21.52
CA THR A 299 15.25 -27.78 22.74
C THR A 299 14.76 -26.44 23.26
N ASN A 300 13.45 -26.19 23.15
CA ASN A 300 12.87 -24.96 23.69
C ASN A 300 12.95 -24.97 25.22
N LYS A 301 13.29 -23.81 25.80
CA LYS A 301 13.30 -23.63 27.26
C LYS A 301 11.91 -23.25 27.75
N SER A 302 11.52 -23.79 28.91
CA SER A 302 10.30 -23.34 29.59
C SER A 302 10.41 -21.86 29.96
N GLY A 303 9.38 -21.07 29.64
CA GLY A 303 9.33 -19.63 29.88
C GLY A 303 10.21 -18.76 28.98
N GLY A 304 10.97 -19.35 28.05
CA GLY A 304 11.75 -18.60 27.04
C GLY A 304 11.05 -18.54 25.68
N PRO A 305 11.65 -17.83 24.70
CA PRO A 305 11.23 -17.89 23.30
C PRO A 305 11.06 -19.32 22.79
N GLN A 306 10.02 -19.54 21.97
CA GLN A 306 9.70 -20.86 21.42
C GLN A 306 10.03 -20.89 19.94
N MET A 307 10.98 -21.75 19.54
CA MET A 307 11.30 -21.97 18.14
C MET A 307 10.27 -22.91 17.51
N ASN A 308 9.82 -22.59 16.30
CA ASN A 308 8.90 -23.42 15.52
C ASN A 308 9.32 -23.41 14.03
N PRO A 309 9.63 -24.57 13.41
CA PRO A 309 9.63 -25.91 14.00
C PRO A 309 10.81 -26.17 14.96
N THR A 310 10.71 -27.16 15.84
CA THR A 310 11.79 -27.56 16.76
C THR A 310 12.79 -28.54 16.16
N SER A 311 12.45 -29.15 15.03
CA SER A 311 13.34 -30.05 14.28
C SER A 311 12.86 -30.21 12.83
N GLY A 312 13.79 -30.56 11.94
CA GLY A 312 13.55 -30.74 10.52
C GLY A 312 14.81 -30.40 9.72
N GLY A 313 14.70 -30.24 8.41
CA GLY A 313 15.76 -29.62 7.62
C GLY A 313 15.79 -28.10 7.80
N LEU A 314 16.96 -27.46 7.84
CA LEU A 314 17.03 -26.00 7.97
C LEU A 314 16.32 -25.23 6.84
N CYS A 315 16.18 -25.82 5.66
CA CYS A 315 15.42 -25.21 4.57
C CYS A 315 13.91 -25.12 4.83
N THR A 316 13.39 -25.71 5.92
CA THR A 316 12.00 -25.49 6.35
C THR A 316 11.73 -24.07 6.84
N PHE A 317 12.77 -23.31 7.22
CA PHE A 317 12.70 -21.86 7.48
C PHE A 317 12.58 -21.06 6.18
N LYS A 318 11.60 -21.43 5.36
CA LYS A 318 11.47 -20.96 3.97
C LYS A 318 11.20 -19.47 3.90
N GLU A 319 10.36 -18.94 4.79
CA GLU A 319 10.03 -17.52 4.84
C GLU A 319 11.24 -16.68 5.27
N GLU A 320 11.96 -17.12 6.30
CA GLU A 320 13.18 -16.48 6.79
C GLU A 320 14.27 -16.46 5.72
N ILE A 321 14.58 -17.64 5.15
CA ILE A 321 15.64 -17.80 4.16
C ILE A 321 15.32 -17.01 2.90
N SER A 322 14.11 -17.13 2.35
CA SER A 322 13.72 -16.40 1.13
C SER A 322 13.72 -14.89 1.34
N THR A 323 13.32 -14.43 2.53
CA THR A 323 13.39 -13.01 2.90
C THR A 323 14.83 -12.52 2.94
N ILE A 324 15.74 -13.24 3.62
CA ILE A 324 17.16 -12.87 3.71
C ILE A 324 17.81 -12.89 2.32
N GLN A 325 17.51 -13.90 1.49
CA GLN A 325 17.97 -13.97 0.11
C GLN A 325 17.50 -12.75 -0.69
N LYS A 326 16.22 -12.40 -0.60
CA LYS A 326 15.68 -11.21 -1.28
C LYS A 326 16.35 -9.93 -0.78
N MET A 327 16.55 -9.77 0.52
CA MET A 327 17.24 -8.61 1.09
C MET A 327 18.67 -8.47 0.55
N ILE A 328 19.40 -9.59 0.44
CA ILE A 328 20.75 -9.61 -0.14
C ILE A 328 20.70 -9.22 -1.62
N THR A 329 19.76 -9.76 -2.40
CA THR A 329 19.59 -9.41 -3.81
C THR A 329 19.22 -7.93 -4.00
N ASP A 330 18.25 -7.41 -3.25
CA ASP A 330 17.85 -6.00 -3.30
C ASP A 330 19.04 -5.09 -2.91
N ALA A 331 19.84 -5.49 -1.91
CA ALA A 331 21.04 -4.76 -1.49
C ALA A 331 22.16 -4.81 -2.56
N GLN A 332 22.32 -5.93 -3.28
CA GLN A 332 23.25 -6.03 -4.41
C GLN A 332 22.81 -5.12 -5.56
N ASP A 333 21.54 -5.12 -5.91
CA ASP A 333 20.97 -4.23 -6.93
C ASP A 333 21.11 -2.75 -6.57
N LEU A 334 21.01 -2.44 -5.28
CA LEU A 334 21.25 -1.11 -4.72
C LEU A 334 22.73 -0.72 -4.88
N VAL A 335 23.67 -1.59 -4.49
CA VAL A 335 25.11 -1.31 -4.62
C VAL A 335 25.49 -1.11 -6.09
N ASN A 336 24.88 -1.87 -7.02
CA ASN A 336 25.10 -1.71 -8.46
C ASN A 336 24.78 -0.30 -8.98
N GLN A 337 23.83 0.41 -8.35
CA GLN A 337 23.49 1.80 -8.71
C GLN A 337 24.62 2.80 -8.43
N THR A 338 25.57 2.46 -7.54
CA THR A 338 26.73 3.31 -7.20
C THR A 338 27.56 3.64 -8.44
N SER A 339 27.73 2.68 -9.36
CA SER A 339 28.49 2.89 -10.60
C SER A 339 27.80 3.87 -11.56
N VAL A 340 26.47 3.87 -11.60
CA VAL A 340 25.66 4.80 -12.41
C VAL A 340 25.79 6.22 -11.86
N ILE A 341 25.76 6.38 -10.53
CA ILE A 341 25.94 7.69 -9.88
C ILE A 341 27.35 8.23 -10.15
N ASN A 342 28.38 7.42 -9.96
CA ASN A 342 29.77 7.83 -10.15
C ASN A 342 30.12 8.16 -11.61
N SER A 343 29.52 7.46 -12.58
CA SER A 343 29.75 7.74 -14.01
C SER A 343 29.04 9.00 -14.50
N ASN A 344 28.08 9.53 -13.72
CA ASN A 344 27.27 10.68 -14.08
C ASN A 344 27.36 11.76 -12.98
N GLU A 345 28.57 12.25 -12.69
CA GLU A 345 28.75 13.30 -11.69
C GLU A 345 28.07 14.62 -12.08
N GLN A 346 27.62 15.37 -11.07
CA GLN A 346 26.84 16.60 -11.25
C GLN A 346 27.64 17.87 -10.95
N THR A 347 28.97 17.77 -10.94
CA THR A 347 29.89 18.83 -10.49
C THR A 347 30.09 19.96 -11.51
N THR A 348 29.95 19.68 -12.81
CA THR A 348 30.09 20.70 -13.85
C THR A 348 28.83 21.59 -13.91
N PRO A 349 28.95 22.91 -13.78
CA PRO A 349 27.83 23.84 -13.99
C PRO A 349 27.32 23.80 -15.43
N VAL A 350 26.04 24.08 -15.61
CA VAL A 350 25.36 24.16 -16.91
C VAL A 350 25.05 25.62 -17.26
N GLY A 351 24.87 25.87 -18.56
CA GLY A 351 24.75 27.21 -19.13
C GLY A 351 25.95 27.57 -20.00
N ASN A 352 25.77 28.51 -20.92
CA ASN A 352 26.84 28.88 -21.83
C ASN A 352 27.74 29.96 -21.19
N ASN A 353 29.04 29.68 -21.10
CA ASN A 353 30.03 30.60 -20.50
C ASN A 353 30.43 31.77 -21.43
N ASN A 354 29.92 31.80 -22.65
CA ASN A 354 30.25 32.77 -23.70
C ASN A 354 29.17 33.85 -23.90
N GLY A 355 28.25 34.02 -22.96
CA GLY A 355 27.18 35.02 -23.01
C GLY A 355 25.98 34.63 -23.88
N LYS A 356 25.97 33.45 -24.52
CA LYS A 356 24.80 32.93 -25.25
C LYS A 356 23.71 32.49 -24.25
N PRO A 357 22.46 32.96 -24.35
CA PRO A 357 21.37 32.45 -23.51
C PRO A 357 21.21 30.93 -23.64
N PHE A 358 20.91 30.26 -22.54
CA PHE A 358 20.71 28.81 -22.52
C PHE A 358 19.47 28.42 -23.33
N ASN A 359 19.65 27.49 -24.27
CA ASN A 359 18.56 26.94 -25.07
C ASN A 359 18.32 25.46 -24.68
N PRO A 360 17.21 25.12 -23.98
CA PRO A 360 16.93 23.76 -23.53
C PRO A 360 16.73 22.74 -24.66
N PHE A 361 16.49 23.19 -25.91
CA PHE A 361 16.37 22.29 -27.06
C PHE A 361 17.73 21.81 -27.59
N THR A 362 18.81 22.55 -27.36
CA THR A 362 20.13 22.28 -27.95
C THR A 362 21.26 22.13 -26.93
N ASP A 363 21.16 22.81 -25.80
CA ASP A 363 22.25 22.97 -24.84
C ASP A 363 22.10 21.99 -23.63
N ALA A 364 21.21 21.01 -23.73
CA ALA A 364 20.80 20.12 -22.63
C ALA A 364 21.36 18.68 -22.71
N SER A 365 22.49 18.45 -23.39
CA SER A 365 23.08 17.11 -23.53
C SER A 365 23.42 16.43 -22.19
N PHE A 366 23.72 17.21 -21.15
CA PHE A 366 23.97 16.74 -19.79
C PHE A 366 22.74 16.08 -19.13
N ALA A 367 21.52 16.37 -19.63
CA ALA A 367 20.27 15.95 -19.00
C ALA A 367 20.13 14.43 -18.93
N GLN A 368 20.67 13.69 -19.92
CA GLN A 368 20.63 12.23 -19.92
C GLN A 368 21.42 11.65 -18.73
N GLY A 369 22.61 12.19 -18.45
CA GLY A 369 23.41 11.77 -17.31
C GLY A 369 22.81 12.22 -15.98
N MET A 370 22.24 13.43 -15.93
CA MET A 370 21.49 13.92 -14.77
C MET A 370 20.29 13.02 -14.44
N LEU A 371 19.53 12.59 -15.46
CA LEU A 371 18.40 11.68 -15.30
C LEU A 371 18.86 10.30 -14.81
N ALA A 372 19.90 9.74 -15.42
CA ALA A 372 20.48 8.46 -14.99
C ALA A 372 20.94 8.50 -13.52
N ASN A 373 21.58 9.59 -13.10
CA ASN A 373 22.00 9.78 -11.72
C ASN A 373 20.80 9.88 -10.76
N ALA A 374 19.82 10.74 -11.06
CA ALA A 374 18.64 10.93 -10.23
C ALA A 374 17.81 9.65 -10.08
N SER A 375 17.53 8.95 -11.19
CA SER A 375 16.80 7.68 -11.16
C SER A 375 17.58 6.58 -10.42
N ALA A 376 18.91 6.56 -10.52
CA ALA A 376 19.74 5.62 -9.75
C ALA A 376 19.63 5.89 -8.24
N GLN A 377 19.71 7.16 -7.80
CA GLN A 377 19.52 7.52 -6.39
C GLN A 377 18.11 7.18 -5.88
N ALA A 378 17.07 7.49 -6.65
CA ALA A 378 15.69 7.13 -6.32
C ALA A 378 15.51 5.61 -6.19
N LYS A 379 16.11 4.84 -7.11
CA LYS A 379 16.11 3.38 -7.05
C LYS A 379 16.84 2.85 -5.80
N MET A 380 17.99 3.42 -5.43
CA MET A 380 18.69 3.06 -4.18
C MET A 380 17.82 3.29 -2.95
N LEU A 381 17.11 4.42 -2.86
CA LEU A 381 16.20 4.71 -1.75
C LEU A 381 15.04 3.71 -1.69
N ASN A 382 14.42 3.40 -2.83
CA ASN A 382 13.34 2.42 -2.90
C ASN A 382 13.81 1.03 -2.46
N LEU A 383 14.97 0.57 -2.95
CA LEU A 383 15.56 -0.71 -2.53
C LEU A 383 15.93 -0.71 -1.04
N SER A 384 16.47 0.40 -0.52
CA SER A 384 16.76 0.54 0.92
C SER A 384 15.50 0.36 1.76
N HIS A 385 14.40 0.97 1.32
CA HIS A 385 13.10 0.82 1.97
C HIS A 385 12.60 -0.63 1.88
N GLN A 386 12.68 -1.28 0.71
CA GLN A 386 12.27 -2.67 0.53
C GLN A 386 13.03 -3.64 1.46
N VAL A 387 14.35 -3.51 1.57
CA VAL A 387 15.18 -4.31 2.48
C VAL A 387 14.72 -4.15 3.93
N GLY A 388 14.44 -2.91 4.36
CA GLY A 388 13.94 -2.63 5.69
C GLY A 388 12.56 -3.23 5.95
N GLN A 389 11.62 -3.06 5.02
CA GLN A 389 10.24 -3.54 5.16
C GLN A 389 10.15 -5.06 5.16
N ALA A 390 11.05 -5.75 4.46
CA ALA A 390 11.05 -7.20 4.32
C ALA A 390 11.25 -7.93 5.66
N ILE A 391 12.02 -7.36 6.59
CA ILE A 391 12.36 -7.97 7.88
C ILE A 391 11.80 -7.21 9.09
N ASN A 392 11.08 -6.10 8.87
CA ASN A 392 10.52 -5.30 9.95
C ASN A 392 9.39 -6.07 10.68
N PRO A 393 9.54 -6.37 12.00
CA PRO A 393 8.53 -7.11 12.76
C PRO A 393 7.12 -6.52 12.76
N ASP A 394 6.98 -5.20 12.52
CA ASP A 394 5.69 -4.53 12.43
C ASP A 394 4.85 -5.04 11.24
N ASN A 395 5.48 -5.56 10.19
CA ASN A 395 4.82 -6.08 8.98
C ASN A 395 4.78 -7.61 8.92
N LEU A 396 5.43 -8.30 9.85
CA LEU A 396 5.49 -9.75 9.88
C LEU A 396 4.35 -10.32 10.73
N THR A 397 4.00 -11.57 10.48
CA THR A 397 3.00 -12.31 11.27
C THR A 397 3.48 -13.73 11.57
N GLY A 398 2.79 -14.42 12.48
CA GLY A 398 3.03 -15.85 12.76
C GLY A 398 4.44 -16.17 13.26
N ASN A 399 4.92 -17.36 12.87
CA ASN A 399 6.22 -17.88 13.30
C ASN A 399 7.38 -16.99 12.85
N PHE A 400 7.31 -16.42 11.64
CA PHE A 400 8.38 -15.58 11.12
C PHE A 400 8.56 -14.31 11.97
N LYS A 401 7.46 -13.67 12.39
CA LYS A 401 7.54 -12.54 13.34
C LYS A 401 8.26 -12.94 14.62
N ASN A 402 7.88 -14.07 15.22
CA ASN A 402 8.46 -14.55 16.47
C ASN A 402 9.95 -14.91 16.29
N PHE A 403 10.32 -15.51 15.15
CA PHE A 403 11.72 -15.76 14.81
C PHE A 403 12.53 -14.46 14.80
N VAL A 404 11.99 -13.41 14.17
CA VAL A 404 12.68 -12.11 14.12
C VAL A 404 12.77 -11.46 15.48
N THR A 405 11.65 -11.33 16.22
CA THR A 405 11.61 -10.60 17.48
C THR A 405 12.38 -11.29 18.60
N ASP A 406 12.26 -12.62 18.69
CA ASP A 406 12.70 -13.34 19.87
C ASP A 406 14.09 -13.96 19.71
N PHE A 407 14.54 -14.14 18.46
CA PHE A 407 15.82 -14.77 18.15
C PHE A 407 16.72 -13.88 17.29
N LEU A 408 16.31 -13.50 16.07
CA LEU A 408 17.20 -12.83 15.11
C LEU A 408 17.61 -11.41 15.58
N ALA A 409 16.68 -10.66 16.17
CA ALA A 409 16.90 -9.30 16.64
C ALA A 409 17.41 -9.24 18.09
N THR A 410 17.75 -10.37 18.72
CA THR A 410 18.23 -10.44 20.11
C THR A 410 19.73 -10.75 20.19
N CYS A 411 20.33 -10.56 21.37
CA CYS A 411 21.68 -11.02 21.64
C CYS A 411 21.84 -11.44 23.10
N ASN A 412 22.28 -12.68 23.30
CA ASN A 412 22.50 -13.28 24.62
C ASN A 412 23.91 -13.01 25.19
N ASN A 413 24.80 -12.39 24.42
CA ASN A 413 26.15 -12.05 24.89
C ASN A 413 26.07 -11.07 26.07
N LYS A 414 26.84 -11.33 27.13
CA LYS A 414 26.93 -10.44 28.30
C LYS A 414 27.65 -9.14 27.95
N SER A 415 27.31 -8.06 28.65
CA SER A 415 28.00 -6.78 28.56
C SER A 415 29.49 -6.91 28.86
N THR A 416 30.33 -6.35 28.00
CA THR A 416 31.76 -6.19 28.24
C THR A 416 32.08 -4.98 29.14
N ALA A 417 31.08 -4.16 29.51
CA ALA A 417 31.23 -2.96 30.31
C ALA A 417 31.04 -3.19 31.83
N GLY A 418 31.00 -4.43 32.29
CA GLY A 418 30.87 -4.76 33.72
C GLY A 418 29.50 -4.45 34.34
N THR A 419 28.52 -4.07 33.51
CA THR A 419 27.12 -3.84 33.92
C THR A 419 26.34 -5.16 33.89
N SER A 420 25.42 -5.37 34.84
CA SER A 420 24.55 -6.55 34.91
C SER A 420 23.52 -6.66 33.76
N GLY A 421 23.54 -5.71 32.82
CA GLY A 421 22.69 -5.69 31.63
C GLY A 421 23.30 -6.40 30.43
N THR A 422 22.46 -6.76 29.46
CA THR A 422 22.85 -7.20 28.11
C THR A 422 23.21 -5.98 27.26
N GLN A 423 24.32 -5.32 27.57
CA GLN A 423 24.88 -4.28 26.68
C GLN A 423 25.61 -4.98 25.53
N GLY A 424 25.22 -4.72 24.29
CA GLY A 424 25.65 -5.50 23.12
C GLY A 424 27.17 -5.57 22.98
N SER A 425 27.71 -6.79 22.94
CA SER A 425 29.10 -7.06 22.57
C SER A 425 29.40 -6.49 21.18
N ALA A 426 30.63 -6.04 20.93
CA ALA A 426 31.04 -5.53 19.62
C ALA A 426 30.59 -6.44 18.45
N PRO A 427 30.20 -5.89 17.28
CA PRO A 427 29.75 -6.66 16.12
C PRO A 427 30.70 -7.83 15.81
N GLY A 428 30.17 -8.99 15.45
CA GLY A 428 30.97 -10.18 15.12
C GLY A 428 31.63 -10.88 16.31
N THR A 429 31.27 -10.54 17.56
CA THR A 429 31.77 -11.24 18.75
C THR A 429 31.00 -12.54 18.98
N VAL A 430 31.70 -13.67 18.87
CA VAL A 430 31.18 -14.99 19.25
C VAL A 430 31.60 -15.29 20.69
N THR A 431 30.64 -15.64 21.53
CA THR A 431 30.83 -16.09 22.90
C THR A 431 30.11 -17.41 23.14
N THR A 432 30.34 -18.02 24.29
CA THR A 432 29.59 -19.23 24.71
C THR A 432 28.08 -19.00 24.88
N GLN A 433 27.60 -17.76 24.82
CA GLN A 433 26.17 -17.43 24.89
C GLN A 433 25.57 -17.00 23.55
N THR A 434 26.36 -16.86 22.47
CA THR A 434 25.86 -16.34 21.19
C THR A 434 24.75 -17.20 20.59
N PHE A 435 24.84 -18.53 20.77
CA PHE A 435 23.87 -19.47 20.22
C PHE A 435 22.41 -19.12 20.57
N ALA A 436 21.50 -19.45 19.65
CA ALA A 436 20.06 -19.16 19.78
C ALA A 436 19.72 -17.65 19.87
N SER A 437 20.62 -16.76 19.46
CA SER A 437 20.35 -15.34 19.30
C SER A 437 21.12 -14.77 18.12
N GLY A 438 20.61 -13.72 17.49
CA GLY A 438 21.23 -13.17 16.28
C GLY A 438 22.58 -12.51 16.53
N CYS A 439 22.76 -11.77 17.63
CA CYS A 439 24.02 -11.09 17.99
C CYS A 439 24.72 -10.35 16.83
N ALA A 440 23.92 -9.83 15.89
CA ALA A 440 24.36 -9.12 14.70
C ALA A 440 23.72 -7.73 14.60
N TYR A 441 23.20 -7.18 15.70
CA TYR A 441 22.57 -5.85 15.75
C TYR A 441 21.34 -5.66 14.83
N VAL A 442 20.69 -6.73 14.37
CA VAL A 442 19.55 -6.65 13.44
C VAL A 442 18.48 -5.66 13.89
N GLY A 443 18.02 -5.73 15.14
CA GLY A 443 17.01 -4.79 15.67
C GLY A 443 17.47 -3.32 15.66
N GLN A 444 18.74 -3.07 16.01
CA GLN A 444 19.31 -1.71 15.97
C GLN A 444 19.46 -1.23 14.52
N THR A 445 19.90 -2.08 13.59
CA THR A 445 20.06 -1.71 12.18
C THR A 445 18.71 -1.43 11.52
N ILE A 446 17.63 -2.17 11.85
CA ILE A 446 16.26 -1.84 11.41
C ILE A 446 15.88 -0.43 11.87
N THR A 447 16.14 -0.11 13.15
CA THR A 447 15.85 1.21 13.72
C THR A 447 16.66 2.31 13.04
N ASN A 448 17.96 2.09 12.84
CA ASN A 448 18.84 3.04 12.17
C ASN A 448 18.42 3.26 10.71
N LEU A 449 18.03 2.20 10.00
CA LEU A 449 17.51 2.30 8.63
C LEU A 449 16.24 3.15 8.59
N LYS A 450 15.27 2.86 9.46
CA LYS A 450 14.03 3.66 9.58
C LYS A 450 14.33 5.14 9.84
N ASN A 451 15.24 5.43 10.77
CA ASN A 451 15.66 6.79 11.10
C ASN A 451 16.38 7.47 9.92
N SER A 452 17.27 6.77 9.24
CA SER A 452 17.99 7.30 8.07
C SER A 452 17.03 7.62 6.92
N ILE A 453 16.05 6.77 6.64
CA ILE A 453 15.01 7.01 5.62
C ILE A 453 14.17 8.23 5.99
N ALA A 454 13.75 8.34 7.25
CA ALA A 454 12.97 9.49 7.72
C ALA A 454 13.76 10.81 7.61
N HIS A 455 15.06 10.79 7.94
CA HIS A 455 15.92 11.95 7.80
C HIS A 455 16.21 12.30 6.32
N PHE A 456 16.17 11.31 5.43
CA PHE A 456 16.41 11.49 3.99
C PHE A 456 15.22 12.11 3.22
N GLY A 457 14.13 12.49 3.91
CA GLY A 457 12.91 13.00 3.26
C GLY A 457 13.14 14.23 2.38
N THR A 458 13.95 15.18 2.83
CA THR A 458 14.25 16.40 2.04
C THR A 458 15.10 16.09 0.82
N GLN A 459 16.09 15.20 0.95
CA GLN A 459 16.90 14.76 -0.18
C GLN A 459 16.10 13.92 -1.17
N ALA A 460 15.12 13.13 -0.71
CA ALA A 460 14.22 12.39 -1.59
C ALA A 460 13.37 13.33 -2.46
N GLU A 461 12.85 14.41 -1.90
CA GLU A 461 12.14 15.46 -2.66
C GLU A 461 13.06 16.14 -3.69
N GLN A 462 14.32 16.42 -3.30
CA GLN A 462 15.33 17.00 -4.20
C GLN A 462 15.70 16.07 -5.35
N ILE A 463 15.87 14.76 -5.08
CA ILE A 463 16.10 13.74 -6.12
C ILE A 463 14.93 13.70 -7.09
N GLN A 464 13.69 13.72 -6.58
CA GLN A 464 12.50 13.71 -7.43
C GLN A 464 12.40 14.98 -8.30
N GLN A 465 12.75 16.13 -7.74
CA GLN A 465 12.82 17.39 -8.49
C GLN A 465 13.88 17.31 -9.60
N ALA A 466 15.06 16.75 -9.30
CA ALA A 466 16.12 16.54 -10.27
C ALA A 466 15.72 15.59 -11.40
N GLU A 467 15.05 14.48 -11.06
CA GLU A 467 14.53 13.53 -12.03
C GLU A 467 13.51 14.19 -12.97
N ASN A 468 12.57 14.96 -12.42
CA ASN A 468 11.54 15.65 -13.21
C ASN A 468 12.14 16.72 -14.15
N ILE A 469 13.12 17.48 -13.68
CA ILE A 469 13.81 18.50 -14.51
C ILE A 469 14.64 17.81 -15.59
N ALA A 470 15.37 16.75 -15.25
CA ALA A 470 16.19 16.01 -16.20
C ALA A 470 15.32 15.31 -17.28
N ASP A 471 14.21 14.67 -16.90
CA ASP A 471 13.24 14.11 -17.85
C ASP A 471 12.67 15.22 -18.75
N THR A 472 12.33 16.37 -18.16
CA THR A 472 11.81 17.50 -18.92
C THR A 472 12.83 18.00 -19.94
N LEU A 473 14.11 18.08 -19.59
CA LEU A 473 15.18 18.48 -20.51
C LEU A 473 15.43 17.44 -21.61
N VAL A 474 15.47 16.14 -21.28
CA VAL A 474 15.62 15.06 -22.26
C VAL A 474 14.46 15.07 -23.26
N HIS A 475 13.24 15.31 -22.79
CA HIS A 475 12.03 15.29 -23.61
C HIS A 475 11.45 16.69 -23.87
N PHE A 476 12.28 17.74 -23.89
CA PHE A 476 11.82 19.13 -23.79
C PHE A 476 10.81 19.52 -24.87
N LYS A 477 11.07 19.17 -26.14
CA LYS A 477 10.14 19.42 -27.24
C LYS A 477 8.77 18.78 -27.02
N SER A 478 8.75 17.55 -26.53
CA SER A 478 7.52 16.81 -26.26
C SER A 478 6.77 17.42 -25.07
N ARG A 479 7.46 17.68 -23.96
CA ARG A 479 6.88 18.28 -22.74
C ARG A 479 6.35 19.70 -22.99
N TYR A 480 7.04 20.48 -23.80
CA TYR A 480 6.60 21.80 -24.22
C TYR A 480 5.34 21.74 -25.11
N SER A 481 5.25 20.77 -26.02
CA SER A 481 4.03 20.52 -26.80
C SER A 481 2.87 20.06 -25.92
N GLU A 482 3.13 19.18 -24.95
CA GLU A 482 2.16 18.72 -23.97
C GLU A 482 1.57 19.88 -23.15
N LEU A 483 2.39 20.89 -22.79
CA LEU A 483 1.94 22.09 -22.12
C LEU A 483 0.93 22.90 -22.97
N GLY A 484 1.18 23.01 -24.28
CA GLY A 484 0.24 23.64 -25.20
C GLY A 484 -1.08 22.86 -25.36
N ASN A 485 -1.00 21.53 -25.40
CA ASN A 485 -2.19 20.68 -25.44
C ASN A 485 -3.01 20.76 -24.13
N ALA A 486 -2.32 20.83 -22.99
CA ALA A 486 -2.96 21.04 -21.69
C ALA A 486 -3.67 22.40 -21.64
N TYR A 487 -3.04 23.47 -22.14
CA TYR A 487 -3.68 24.78 -22.30
C TYR A 487 -4.98 24.69 -23.11
N ASN A 488 -4.93 24.05 -24.29
CA ASN A 488 -6.11 23.92 -25.16
C ASN A 488 -7.24 23.11 -24.48
N SER A 489 -6.87 22.06 -23.74
CA SER A 489 -7.81 21.22 -22.98
C SER A 489 -8.48 22.01 -21.86
N ILE A 490 -7.71 22.84 -21.14
CA ILE A 490 -8.22 23.71 -20.07
C ILE A 490 -9.20 24.73 -20.65
N THR A 491 -8.84 25.44 -21.73
CA THR A 491 -9.71 26.41 -22.39
C THR A 491 -11.02 25.77 -22.86
N THR A 492 -10.95 24.54 -23.38
CA THR A 492 -12.15 23.77 -23.78
C THR A 492 -12.99 23.30 -22.59
N ALA A 493 -12.36 22.98 -21.46
CA ALA A 493 -13.08 22.62 -20.24
C ALA A 493 -13.77 23.85 -19.63
N LEU A 494 -13.08 25.00 -19.56
CA LEU A 494 -13.59 26.27 -19.06
C LEU A 494 -14.81 26.78 -19.85
N SER A 495 -14.84 26.58 -21.18
CA SER A 495 -15.99 27.00 -21.99
C SER A 495 -17.26 26.20 -21.70
N LYS A 496 -17.13 25.01 -21.09
CA LYS A 496 -18.26 24.16 -20.67
C LYS A 496 -18.74 24.45 -19.25
N VAL A 497 -18.00 25.28 -18.49
CA VAL A 497 -18.41 25.66 -17.13
C VAL A 497 -19.35 26.87 -17.20
N PRO A 498 -20.59 26.76 -16.69
CA PRO A 498 -21.55 27.86 -16.71
C PRO A 498 -21.10 29.01 -15.80
N ASN A 499 -21.39 30.26 -16.19
CA ASN A 499 -21.08 31.48 -15.44
C ASN A 499 -19.59 31.68 -15.08
N ALA A 500 -18.67 31.06 -15.81
CA ALA A 500 -17.23 31.11 -15.54
C ALA A 500 -16.51 32.32 -16.18
N GLN A 501 -17.20 33.43 -16.45
CA GLN A 501 -16.63 34.56 -17.21
C GLN A 501 -15.38 35.17 -16.52
N SER A 502 -15.40 35.27 -15.19
CA SER A 502 -14.27 35.73 -14.37
C SER A 502 -13.11 34.74 -14.31
N LEU A 503 -13.35 33.47 -14.66
CA LEU A 503 -12.38 32.38 -14.61
C LEU A 503 -11.69 32.12 -15.95
N GLN A 504 -12.17 32.76 -17.04
CA GLN A 504 -11.62 32.57 -18.40
C GLN A 504 -10.14 32.96 -18.50
N ASN A 505 -9.65 33.82 -17.61
CA ASN A 505 -8.25 34.24 -17.55
C ASN A 505 -7.36 33.35 -16.66
N VAL A 506 -7.86 32.20 -16.18
CA VAL A 506 -7.08 31.30 -15.31
C VAL A 506 -5.80 30.84 -16.01
N VAL A 507 -5.86 30.59 -17.31
CA VAL A 507 -4.69 30.35 -18.15
C VAL A 507 -4.61 31.41 -19.23
N SER A 508 -3.41 31.85 -19.56
CA SER A 508 -3.16 32.72 -20.71
C SER A 508 -1.84 32.37 -21.37
N LYS A 509 -1.67 32.81 -22.62
CA LYS A 509 -0.42 32.64 -23.37
C LYS A 509 -0.01 33.93 -24.06
N LYS A 510 1.30 34.14 -24.22
CA LYS A 510 1.87 35.25 -24.98
C LYS A 510 2.96 34.73 -25.92
N ASN A 511 2.84 35.07 -27.19
CA ASN A 511 3.86 34.69 -28.18
C ASN A 511 5.07 35.64 -28.08
N ASN A 512 6.26 35.06 -28.11
CA ASN A 512 7.54 35.75 -28.15
C ASN A 512 8.44 35.11 -29.24
N PRO A 513 8.31 35.53 -30.51
CA PRO A 513 9.11 34.96 -31.61
C PRO A 513 10.61 35.25 -31.48
N TYR A 514 11.03 36.16 -30.59
CA TYR A 514 12.43 36.52 -30.36
C TYR A 514 13.03 35.85 -29.12
N SER A 515 12.41 34.78 -28.62
CA SER A 515 12.88 34.07 -27.44
C SER A 515 14.26 33.43 -27.71
N PRO A 516 15.33 33.86 -27.02
CA PRO A 516 16.67 33.34 -27.27
C PRO A 516 16.82 31.87 -26.82
N GLN A 517 15.84 31.36 -26.07
CA GLN A 517 15.78 29.97 -25.59
C GLN A 517 14.98 29.05 -26.53
N GLY A 518 14.46 29.58 -27.65
CA GLY A 518 13.57 28.83 -28.55
C GLY A 518 12.15 28.61 -28.02
N ILE A 519 11.81 29.18 -26.86
CA ILE A 519 10.48 29.09 -26.25
C ILE A 519 9.61 30.22 -26.81
N GLU A 520 8.93 29.96 -27.92
CA GLU A 520 8.15 30.96 -28.65
C GLU A 520 6.81 31.33 -28.00
N THR A 521 6.31 30.55 -27.04
CA THR A 521 5.03 30.76 -26.37
C THR A 521 5.20 30.66 -24.87
N ASN A 522 5.00 31.79 -24.19
CA ASN A 522 5.01 31.84 -22.73
C ASN A 522 3.61 31.56 -22.18
N TYR A 523 3.53 30.63 -21.25
CA TYR A 523 2.31 30.17 -20.60
C TYR A 523 2.19 30.73 -19.19
N TYR A 524 1.04 31.29 -18.85
CA TYR A 524 0.77 31.93 -17.56
C TYR A 524 -0.45 31.29 -16.88
N LEU A 525 -0.37 31.20 -15.55
CA LEU A 525 -1.46 30.76 -14.69
C LEU A 525 -1.82 31.94 -13.76
N ASN A 526 -3.09 32.35 -13.75
CA ASN A 526 -3.59 33.30 -12.78
C ASN A 526 -3.90 32.58 -11.46
N GLN A 527 -3.07 32.81 -10.46
CA GLN A 527 -3.16 32.12 -9.18
C GLN A 527 -4.49 32.37 -8.44
N ASN A 528 -5.07 33.57 -8.58
CA ASN A 528 -6.35 33.90 -7.93
C ASN A 528 -7.49 33.07 -8.53
N SER A 529 -7.60 33.03 -9.85
CA SER A 529 -8.62 32.24 -10.55
C SER A 529 -8.40 30.74 -10.33
N TYR A 530 -7.15 30.28 -10.28
CA TYR A 530 -6.82 28.89 -9.95
C TYR A 530 -7.30 28.51 -8.55
N ASN A 531 -6.97 29.32 -7.53
CA ASN A 531 -7.39 29.08 -6.16
C ASN A 531 -8.93 29.08 -6.03
N GLN A 532 -9.61 29.99 -6.71
CA GLN A 532 -11.09 30.01 -6.76
C GLN A 532 -11.67 28.72 -7.34
N ILE A 533 -11.12 28.20 -8.44
CA ILE A 533 -11.57 26.94 -9.05
C ILE A 533 -11.35 25.76 -8.09
N GLN A 534 -10.22 25.74 -7.36
CA GLN A 534 -9.96 24.68 -6.38
C GLN A 534 -10.95 24.74 -5.20
N THR A 535 -11.28 25.93 -4.70
CA THR A 535 -12.31 26.11 -3.67
C THR A 535 -13.68 25.65 -4.15
N ILE A 536 -14.10 26.07 -5.35
CA ILE A 536 -15.39 25.67 -5.93
C ILE A 536 -15.46 24.15 -6.10
N ASN A 537 -14.38 23.51 -6.57
CA ASN A 537 -14.32 22.05 -6.69
C ASN A 537 -14.46 21.35 -5.32
N GLN A 538 -13.81 21.86 -4.28
CA GLN A 538 -13.95 21.32 -2.92
C GLN A 538 -15.38 21.49 -2.37
N GLU A 539 -15.99 22.65 -2.56
CA GLU A 539 -17.36 22.92 -2.12
C GLU A 539 -18.39 22.05 -2.86
N LEU A 540 -18.25 21.92 -4.18
CA LEU A 540 -19.08 21.00 -4.98
C LEU A 540 -18.86 19.54 -4.58
N GLY A 541 -17.62 19.15 -4.27
CA GLY A 541 -17.28 17.82 -3.77
C GLY A 541 -17.94 17.49 -2.42
N ARG A 542 -18.13 18.50 -1.57
CA ARG A 542 -18.82 18.39 -0.26
C ARG A 542 -20.34 18.55 -0.34
N ASN A 543 -20.88 18.86 -1.51
CA ASN A 543 -22.31 19.10 -1.67
C ASN A 543 -23.11 17.79 -1.50
N PRO A 544 -24.05 17.70 -0.53
CA PRO A 544 -24.81 16.47 -0.27
C PRO A 544 -25.72 16.09 -1.45
N PHE A 545 -26.08 17.04 -2.32
CA PHE A 545 -26.88 16.78 -3.52
C PHE A 545 -26.07 16.23 -4.70
N ARG A 546 -24.73 16.14 -4.60
CA ARG A 546 -23.87 15.48 -5.62
C ARG A 546 -24.31 14.03 -5.84
N LYS A 547 -24.63 13.32 -4.76
CA LYS A 547 -25.08 11.91 -4.80
C LYS A 547 -26.55 11.77 -5.19
N VAL A 548 -27.35 12.82 -5.02
CA VAL A 548 -28.76 12.82 -5.45
C VAL A 548 -28.85 12.69 -6.97
N GLY A 549 -27.84 13.17 -7.72
CA GLY A 549 -27.65 12.93 -9.17
C GLY A 549 -27.64 11.46 -9.62
N ILE A 550 -27.41 10.52 -8.70
CA ILE A 550 -27.34 9.07 -8.95
C ILE A 550 -28.73 8.41 -8.85
N VAL A 551 -29.70 9.07 -8.22
CA VAL A 551 -31.04 8.51 -8.00
C VAL A 551 -31.89 8.73 -9.27
N SER A 552 -32.33 7.63 -9.88
CA SER A 552 -33.30 7.63 -11.00
C SER A 552 -34.62 8.29 -10.58
N SER A 553 -35.46 8.69 -11.53
CA SER A 553 -36.78 9.23 -11.20
C SER A 553 -37.55 8.22 -10.35
N GLN A 554 -37.92 8.62 -9.13
CA GLN A 554 -38.68 7.77 -8.21
C GLN A 554 -40.14 8.20 -8.21
N THR A 555 -41.02 7.20 -8.29
CA THR A 555 -42.47 7.36 -8.07
C THR A 555 -42.75 6.83 -6.67
N ASN A 556 -43.22 7.69 -5.77
CA ASN A 556 -43.60 7.31 -4.42
C ASN A 556 -45.12 7.44 -4.26
N ASN A 557 -45.73 6.42 -3.68
CA ASN A 557 -47.18 6.37 -3.47
C ASN A 557 -47.51 6.58 -1.99
N GLY A 558 -48.62 7.25 -1.72
CA GLY A 558 -49.17 7.42 -0.38
C GLY A 558 -50.65 7.09 -0.36
N ALA A 559 -51.11 6.50 0.74
CA ALA A 559 -52.53 6.30 0.99
C ALA A 559 -53.18 7.67 1.20
N MET A 560 -54.25 7.92 0.46
CA MET A 560 -55.07 9.12 0.57
C MET A 560 -56.33 8.76 1.35
N ASN A 561 -56.64 9.52 2.39
CA ASN A 561 -57.80 9.31 3.23
C ASN A 561 -58.57 10.60 3.36
N GLY A 562 -59.89 10.53 3.24
CA GLY A 562 -60.71 11.73 3.21
C GLY A 562 -62.11 11.55 3.76
N ILE A 563 -62.76 12.68 3.99
CA ILE A 563 -64.16 12.75 4.38
C ILE A 563 -64.90 13.53 3.30
N GLY A 564 -65.96 12.91 2.80
CA GLY A 564 -66.88 13.48 1.83
C GLY A 564 -68.22 13.78 2.46
N ILE A 565 -68.81 14.91 2.11
CA ILE A 565 -70.19 15.26 2.45
C ILE A 565 -70.92 15.57 1.15
N GLN A 566 -72.11 15.02 1.00
CA GLN A 566 -73.02 15.36 -0.09
C GLN A 566 -74.39 15.73 0.47
N VAL A 567 -75.00 16.72 -0.16
CA VAL A 567 -76.33 17.21 0.16
C VAL A 567 -77.11 17.30 -1.14
N GLY A 568 -78.32 16.77 -1.15
CA GLY A 568 -79.11 16.74 -2.36
C GLY A 568 -80.60 16.55 -2.11
N TYR A 569 -81.34 16.50 -3.20
CA TYR A 569 -82.77 16.24 -3.20
C TYR A 569 -83.05 15.01 -4.06
N LYS A 570 -83.89 14.11 -3.55
CA LYS A 570 -84.38 12.95 -4.29
C LYS A 570 -85.87 13.11 -4.60
N GLN A 571 -86.26 12.76 -5.81
CA GLN A 571 -87.62 12.83 -6.30
C GLN A 571 -87.99 11.51 -6.96
N PHE A 572 -89.04 10.84 -6.47
CA PHE A 572 -89.57 9.59 -7.00
C PHE A 572 -90.87 9.83 -7.76
N PHE A 573 -91.01 9.12 -8.88
CA PHE A 573 -92.08 9.27 -9.84
C PHE A 573 -92.99 8.03 -9.88
N GLY A 574 -94.30 8.27 -10.03
CA GLY A 574 -95.35 7.25 -10.16
C GLY A 574 -95.93 6.75 -8.83
N GLN A 575 -97.15 6.20 -8.86
CA GLN A 575 -97.90 5.76 -7.66
C GLN A 575 -97.16 4.71 -6.80
N LYS A 576 -96.23 3.95 -7.40
CA LYS A 576 -95.41 2.94 -6.72
C LYS A 576 -93.98 3.40 -6.43
N ARG A 577 -93.62 4.66 -6.71
CA ARG A 577 -92.30 5.29 -6.47
C ARG A 577 -91.09 4.41 -6.83
N LYS A 578 -91.17 3.72 -7.98
CA LYS A 578 -90.11 2.78 -8.43
C LYS A 578 -88.94 3.48 -9.11
N TRP A 579 -89.20 4.61 -9.75
CA TRP A 579 -88.20 5.38 -10.48
C TRP A 579 -88.03 6.73 -9.80
N GLY A 580 -86.81 7.23 -9.73
CA GLY A 580 -86.55 8.56 -9.19
C GLY A 580 -85.35 9.24 -9.85
N ALA A 581 -85.20 10.52 -9.57
CA ALA A 581 -84.02 11.29 -9.89
C ALA A 581 -83.45 11.90 -8.61
N ARG A 582 -82.13 12.01 -8.54
CA ARG A 582 -81.41 12.61 -7.41
C ARG A 582 -80.46 13.65 -7.94
N TYR A 583 -80.52 14.86 -7.41
CA TYR A 583 -79.59 15.94 -7.72
C TYR A 583 -78.87 16.34 -6.43
N TYR A 584 -77.54 16.43 -6.48
CA TYR A 584 -76.75 16.63 -5.28
C TYR A 584 -75.51 17.47 -5.54
N GLY A 585 -75.13 18.27 -4.55
CA GLY A 585 -73.81 18.85 -4.43
C GLY A 585 -72.96 18.01 -3.49
N PHE A 586 -71.66 17.91 -3.77
CA PHE A 586 -70.72 17.21 -2.92
C PHE A 586 -69.44 18.01 -2.71
N PHE A 587 -68.83 17.78 -1.56
CA PHE A 587 -67.54 18.32 -1.17
C PHE A 587 -66.76 17.22 -0.45
N ASP A 588 -65.59 16.89 -0.99
CA ASP A 588 -64.68 15.88 -0.46
C ASP A 588 -63.35 16.54 -0.10
N TYR A 589 -62.94 16.36 1.14
CA TYR A 589 -61.59 16.70 1.58
C TYR A 589 -60.78 15.43 1.78
N ASN A 590 -59.66 15.34 1.09
CA ASN A 590 -58.74 14.22 1.12
C ASN A 590 -57.36 14.69 1.56
N HIS A 591 -56.74 13.97 2.49
CA HIS A 591 -55.37 14.20 2.93
C HIS A 591 -54.50 12.99 2.55
N ALA A 592 -53.36 13.26 1.90
CA ALA A 592 -52.39 12.25 1.53
C ALA A 592 -51.02 12.61 2.11
N PHE A 593 -50.37 11.63 2.74
CA PHE A 593 -48.98 11.73 3.16
C PHE A 593 -48.12 10.78 2.33
N ILE A 594 -47.21 11.34 1.54
CA ILE A 594 -46.29 10.59 0.68
C ILE A 594 -44.91 10.65 1.34
N LYS A 595 -44.45 9.49 1.82
CA LYS A 595 -43.14 9.33 2.44
C LYS A 595 -42.13 8.83 1.42
N SER A 596 -40.96 9.47 1.35
CA SER A 596 -39.80 8.94 0.60
C SER A 596 -38.52 9.04 1.41
N SER A 597 -37.46 8.41 0.93
CA SER A 597 -36.14 8.41 1.58
C SER A 597 -35.48 9.80 1.63
N PHE A 598 -35.96 10.78 0.84
CA PHE A 598 -35.35 12.11 0.72
C PHE A 598 -36.34 13.29 0.84
N PHE A 599 -37.59 13.12 0.38
CA PHE A 599 -38.65 14.13 0.42
C PHE A 599 -39.91 13.56 1.07
N ASN A 600 -40.49 14.25 2.05
CA ASN A 600 -41.82 13.96 2.55
C ASN A 600 -42.78 15.02 2.03
N SER A 601 -43.94 14.61 1.52
CA SER A 601 -44.97 15.53 1.03
C SER A 601 -46.28 15.27 1.75
N ALA A 602 -46.91 16.34 2.23
CA ALA A 602 -48.29 16.32 2.68
C ALA A 602 -49.13 17.07 1.65
N SER A 603 -50.17 16.42 1.13
CA SER A 603 -51.06 17.02 0.15
C SER A 603 -52.49 17.02 0.65
N ASP A 604 -53.11 18.19 0.59
CA ASP A 604 -54.52 18.39 0.85
C ASP A 604 -55.25 18.58 -0.49
N VAL A 605 -56.30 17.80 -0.72
CA VAL A 605 -57.07 17.80 -1.96
C VAL A 605 -58.54 18.03 -1.64
N TRP A 606 -59.12 19.07 -2.22
CA TRP A 606 -60.54 19.41 -2.12
C TRP A 606 -61.22 19.16 -3.46
N THR A 607 -62.19 18.25 -3.48
CA THR A 607 -63.02 17.96 -4.65
C THR A 607 -64.42 18.48 -4.38
N TYR A 608 -64.98 19.27 -5.27
CA TYR A 608 -66.32 19.81 -5.10
C TYR A 608 -67.05 19.81 -6.43
N GLY A 609 -68.34 19.55 -6.39
CA GLY A 609 -69.09 19.37 -7.62
C GLY A 609 -70.57 19.17 -7.42
N PHE A 610 -71.23 18.87 -8.52
CA PHE A 610 -72.64 18.55 -8.57
C PHE A 610 -72.86 17.32 -9.45
N GLY A 611 -73.82 16.49 -9.05
CA GLY A 611 -74.17 15.26 -9.73
C GLY A 611 -75.67 15.07 -9.87
N ALA A 612 -76.02 14.24 -10.83
CA ALA A 612 -77.39 13.84 -11.10
C ALA A 612 -77.43 12.32 -11.35
N ASP A 613 -78.26 11.62 -10.58
CA ASP A 613 -78.46 10.17 -10.69
C ASP A 613 -79.90 9.82 -11.02
N ALA A 614 -80.06 8.76 -11.79
CA ALA A 614 -81.31 8.01 -11.85
C ALA A 614 -81.35 6.99 -10.71
N LEU A 615 -82.48 6.92 -10.00
CA LEU A 615 -82.77 5.99 -8.92
C LEU A 615 -83.76 4.92 -9.41
N TYR A 616 -83.52 3.67 -9.04
CA TYR A 616 -84.43 2.55 -9.28
C TYR A 616 -84.63 1.71 -8.02
N ASN A 617 -85.83 1.77 -7.43
CA ASN A 617 -86.20 0.98 -6.26
C ASN A 617 -86.86 -0.33 -6.69
N PHE A 618 -86.26 -1.46 -6.30
CA PHE A 618 -86.78 -2.80 -6.61
C PHE A 618 -87.52 -3.46 -5.44
N ILE A 619 -87.29 -3.01 -4.20
CA ILE A 619 -88.11 -3.33 -3.01
C ILE A 619 -88.69 -2.01 -2.49
N ASN A 620 -90.02 -1.90 -2.43
CA ASN A 620 -90.73 -0.76 -1.87
C ASN A 620 -91.95 -1.28 -1.08
N ASP A 621 -92.01 -0.99 0.21
CA ASP A 621 -93.15 -1.25 1.11
C ASP A 621 -93.53 -2.74 1.35
N LYS A 622 -92.64 -3.50 2.00
CA LYS A 622 -93.03 -4.73 2.73
C LYS A 622 -92.96 -4.47 4.24
N ALA A 623 -94.09 -4.59 4.93
CA ALA A 623 -94.16 -4.53 6.39
C ALA A 623 -93.30 -5.65 6.98
N THR A 624 -92.16 -5.28 7.58
CA THR A 624 -91.25 -6.23 8.23
C THR A 624 -91.31 -6.01 9.73
N ASN A 625 -91.74 -7.03 10.47
CA ASN A 625 -91.80 -7.02 11.94
C ASN A 625 -90.39 -7.28 12.49
N PHE A 626 -89.58 -6.24 12.55
CA PHE A 626 -88.29 -6.27 13.23
C PHE A 626 -88.40 -5.39 14.48
N LEU A 627 -88.27 -6.01 15.66
CA LEU A 627 -88.33 -5.34 16.98
C LEU A 627 -89.67 -4.64 17.32
N GLY A 628 -90.80 -5.23 16.93
CA GLY A 628 -92.12 -4.83 17.43
C GLY A 628 -92.62 -3.44 17.00
N LYS A 629 -92.01 -2.84 15.97
CA LYS A 629 -92.47 -1.59 15.33
C LYS A 629 -92.65 -1.82 13.82
N ASN A 630 -93.74 -1.30 13.27
CA ASN A 630 -94.00 -1.31 11.83
C ASN A 630 -93.00 -0.40 11.11
N ASN A 631 -91.89 -0.98 10.63
CA ASN A 631 -90.91 -0.28 9.82
C ASN A 631 -91.04 -0.74 8.36
N LYS A 632 -90.96 0.24 7.47
CA LYS A 632 -90.92 0.03 6.03
C LYS A 632 -89.45 0.03 5.59
N LEU A 633 -89.10 -0.91 4.70
CA LEU A 633 -87.76 -1.09 4.15
C LEU A 633 -87.82 -0.95 2.63
N SER A 634 -87.00 -0.06 2.09
CA SER A 634 -86.85 0.17 0.65
C SER A 634 -85.40 -0.04 0.22
N VAL A 635 -85.20 -0.76 -0.89
CA VAL A 635 -83.88 -1.11 -1.44
C VAL A 635 -83.87 -0.82 -2.94
N GLY A 636 -82.83 -0.13 -3.41
CA GLY A 636 -82.70 0.35 -4.78
C GLY A 636 -81.25 0.43 -5.27
N LEU A 637 -81.10 0.64 -6.57
CA LEU A 637 -79.86 0.98 -7.27
C LEU A 637 -79.91 2.43 -7.74
N PHE A 638 -78.76 3.05 -7.90
CA PHE A 638 -78.63 4.35 -8.54
C PHE A 638 -77.47 4.35 -9.54
N GLY A 639 -77.57 5.19 -10.57
CA GLY A 639 -76.49 5.41 -11.53
C GLY A 639 -76.63 6.78 -12.19
N GLY A 640 -75.52 7.47 -12.38
CA GLY A 640 -75.55 8.86 -12.84
C GLY A 640 -74.18 9.41 -13.22
N ILE A 641 -74.16 10.73 -13.40
CA ILE A 641 -72.96 11.49 -13.78
C ILE A 641 -72.74 12.61 -12.77
N ALA A 642 -71.47 12.92 -12.52
CA ALA A 642 -71.06 14.03 -11.67
C ALA A 642 -69.97 14.85 -12.39
N LEU A 643 -70.06 16.17 -12.25
CA LEU A 643 -69.03 17.11 -12.67
C LEU A 643 -68.36 17.69 -11.43
N ALA A 644 -67.04 17.58 -11.35
CA ALA A 644 -66.26 17.98 -10.20
C ALA A 644 -65.09 18.89 -10.58
N GLY A 645 -64.87 19.93 -9.79
CA GLY A 645 -63.61 20.66 -9.72
C GLY A 645 -62.74 20.08 -8.61
N THR A 646 -61.43 20.09 -8.81
CA THR A 646 -60.47 19.66 -7.78
C THR A 646 -59.44 20.76 -7.58
N SER A 647 -59.22 21.14 -6.32
CA SER A 647 -58.18 22.07 -5.89
C SER A 647 -57.26 21.34 -4.92
N TRP A 648 -55.97 21.69 -4.89
CA TRP A 648 -55.02 21.05 -4.00
C TRP A 648 -53.96 22.02 -3.48
N LEU A 649 -53.48 21.75 -2.26
CA LEU A 649 -52.34 22.42 -1.63
C LEU A 649 -51.32 21.35 -1.28
N ASN A 650 -50.05 21.67 -1.48
CA ASN A 650 -48.96 20.72 -1.28
C ASN A 650 -47.87 21.38 -0.41
N SER A 651 -47.50 20.71 0.67
CA SER A 651 -46.42 21.11 1.57
C SER A 651 -45.29 20.09 1.49
N GLU A 652 -44.11 20.53 1.06
CA GLU A 652 -42.94 19.68 0.84
C GLU A 652 -41.90 19.90 1.95
N TYR A 653 -41.41 18.81 2.54
CA TYR A 653 -40.35 18.82 3.53
C TYR A 653 -39.15 18.00 3.02
N VAL A 654 -37.96 18.59 3.10
CA VAL A 654 -36.70 17.89 2.74
C VAL A 654 -36.17 17.19 3.99
N ASN A 655 -35.98 15.88 3.90
CA ASN A 655 -35.34 15.12 4.98
C ASN A 655 -33.81 15.18 4.76
N LEU A 656 -33.17 16.21 5.29
CA LEU A 656 -31.71 16.27 5.39
C LEU A 656 -31.28 15.38 6.55
N ALA A 657 -31.15 14.08 6.30
CA ALA A 657 -30.43 13.22 7.23
C ALA A 657 -28.96 13.69 7.26
N THR A 658 -28.56 14.25 8.39
CA THR A 658 -27.15 14.57 8.73
C THR A 658 -26.28 13.33 8.75
#